data_AF-A0A2M8CJ77-F1
#
_entry.id   AF-A0A2M8CJ77-F1
#
_cell.length_a   1.000
_cell.length_b   1.000
_cell.length_c   1.000
_cell.angle_alpha   90.00
_cell.angle_beta   90.00
_cell.angle_gamma   90.00
#
_symmetry.space_group_name_H-M   'P 1'
#
loop_
_entity.id
_entity.type
_entity.pdbx_description
1 polymer ?
#
loop_
_entity_poly.entity_id
_entity_poly.type
_entity_poly.pdbx_seq_one_letter_code
_entity_poly.pdbx_strand_id
1 'polypeptide(L)'
;MKTKNQFKLFNSMQRLIYIVVLFTCLTILLPFQMKAQLAQHLQNLDGSQTLYDIKTGMDIYMDSLRTVQDSATFYAEGGEYEDYQKFLKYWEMRLFPHGDFNQAFNADSLFNANESNYQFFSVEPWHEVGPIDQTYGIGPVEYLSIFDDGTVQSTRYMLVASLLGGVFYSTDYGESWNSTGTDTQWDKSGSGCAIFHPNDHTTWFASSSGNSNSGSSLWIGKTGGIWRTTDEGSNWEMIANQFDLGGSWTSIYKLMMLPDYSDVLFAATSHGIFKTPYCNQTNPTWIKVSDGLTYDIELKPGSNSTLYATSFINGAWKVMVSTNYGEFGSWNELTEQPQIVETDDLRSYSFTIEVSKAKPGYLYCLANDDYHANLYYIDLGSSGIWNQVNTTLFSVTMGSGQGFGVDQVYNGEDVLVSYSIYMRKFNITTPSSGTTKYPHHVDVEDIIYHPYNSDEVWACTHGGVEKSTDGGTSWIAKYNGLSVANVEKMATSVTDPEYVMVGLYHDGTQITRTDYGIAWSPEWERILGGDGMRPLIDPINPKNMWASAQHGSWAYSTDYFDSKTYSSLSSDFYTEGVYNKVLPSIMYRAAYLNPSNFDYEVYRTNDGTNKVISTFQEQYPGCLIWQLFTPYTNEDFLLVSMRDNTIDQWHLQRSTNINELPLNVHWSDLPLPRNSWIASVDFDPDNEDIVYLVYSNSLNEDNSPYGKQMIYKIDYTNPSNPVFTDLTKNLPITSAGSDCIEIDNGSTRGIYLYTEYGIFYTNNELINSGFDCWQLLGENLPHTRGGRLEINYVCKKLRAGLFGRGVWELPMPCITDQGDVTVSTNETWTNDTRIKGTVIVEPQVTLTIFNSTIAFGDNARLIVKPGAKLILDGATLTNACNEPWQGIQVWGNKTAHQFPDANGNYQQGYLKLMNGAIIENAIVAVELWNPDHWNTTGGMVYADGAIFRNNAKSVHALHYRNFNPYNTSQEMEYGSNFKNCAFEITADYPGDVTFFKHVDLAYVNGVDFQACDFSLAENVSGASTWSHGIAGYDAKFRVSAICNSPQYPCPEVDYDKCTFTGFYNGVSAVN
;
A
#
# COMPACT_ATOMS: atom_id res chain seq x y z
N MET A 1 -42.43 -75.01 12.74
CA MET A 1 -42.75 -73.56 12.86
C MET A 1 -42.35 -72.94 14.20
N LYS A 2 -41.52 -73.62 15.00
CA LYS A 2 -40.32 -72.98 15.59
C LYS A 2 -39.42 -72.48 14.44
N THR A 3 -38.59 -71.46 14.69
CA THR A 3 -37.52 -70.88 13.83
C THR A 3 -37.82 -69.71 12.87
N LYS A 4 -38.78 -68.82 13.14
CA LYS A 4 -38.83 -67.50 12.44
C LYS A 4 -38.89 -66.23 13.30
N ASN A 5 -39.19 -66.34 14.60
CA ASN A 5 -39.33 -65.15 15.46
C ASN A 5 -38.16 -64.91 16.44
N GLN A 6 -37.18 -65.81 16.55
CA GLN A 6 -35.97 -65.55 17.36
C GLN A 6 -34.78 -65.00 16.54
N PHE A 7 -34.77 -65.18 15.22
CA PHE A 7 -33.71 -64.63 14.36
C PHE A 7 -33.86 -63.12 14.09
N LYS A 8 -35.07 -62.56 14.25
CA LYS A 8 -35.29 -61.11 14.10
C LYS A 8 -34.92 -60.30 15.35
N LEU A 9 -35.09 -60.86 16.56
CA LEU A 9 -34.68 -60.19 17.80
C LEU A 9 -33.16 -60.23 18.00
N PHE A 10 -32.48 -61.31 17.60
CA PHE A 10 -31.03 -61.42 17.73
C PHE A 10 -30.29 -60.48 16.74
N ASN A 11 -30.79 -60.32 15.51
CA ASN A 11 -30.22 -59.37 14.53
C ASN A 11 -30.55 -57.90 14.84
N SER A 12 -31.68 -57.59 15.48
CA SER A 12 -31.98 -56.21 15.89
C SER A 12 -31.18 -55.82 17.14
N MET A 13 -30.96 -56.74 18.09
CA MET A 13 -30.08 -56.49 19.23
C MET A 13 -28.60 -56.46 18.83
N GLN A 14 -28.13 -57.28 17.90
CA GLN A 14 -26.77 -57.13 17.36
C GLN A 14 -26.61 -55.83 16.58
N ARG A 15 -27.59 -55.39 15.77
CA ARG A 15 -27.52 -54.07 15.11
C ARG A 15 -27.62 -52.91 16.09
N LEU A 16 -28.41 -53.02 17.17
CA LEU A 16 -28.47 -51.97 18.19
C LEU A 16 -27.22 -51.96 19.06
N ILE A 17 -26.61 -53.11 19.35
CA ILE A 17 -25.32 -53.18 20.06
C ILE A 17 -24.18 -52.76 19.14
N TYR A 18 -24.18 -53.06 17.84
CA TYR A 18 -23.19 -52.54 16.89
C TYR A 18 -23.38 -51.05 16.62
N ILE A 19 -24.62 -50.53 16.55
CA ILE A 19 -24.88 -49.08 16.39
C ILE A 19 -24.59 -48.36 17.69
N VAL A 20 -24.94 -48.89 18.86
CA VAL A 20 -24.62 -48.27 20.16
C VAL A 20 -23.14 -48.42 20.47
N VAL A 21 -22.45 -49.50 20.11
CA VAL A 21 -20.98 -49.64 20.24
C VAL A 21 -20.24 -48.84 19.16
N LEU A 22 -20.75 -48.66 17.94
CA LEU A 22 -20.19 -47.66 17.01
C LEU A 22 -20.46 -46.22 17.49
N PHE A 23 -21.65 -45.91 18.03
CA PHE A 23 -21.94 -44.57 18.56
C PHE A 23 -21.19 -44.29 19.86
N THR A 24 -21.03 -45.27 20.75
CA THR A 24 -20.25 -45.12 22.00
C THR A 24 -18.75 -45.25 21.77
N CYS A 25 -18.29 -46.00 20.77
CA CYS A 25 -16.88 -45.93 20.34
C CYS A 25 -16.58 -44.66 19.53
N LEU A 26 -17.51 -44.08 18.75
CA LEU A 26 -17.30 -42.77 18.11
C LEU A 26 -17.40 -41.62 19.12
N THR A 27 -18.28 -41.68 20.12
CA THR A 27 -18.44 -40.57 21.08
C THR A 27 -17.43 -40.57 22.23
N ILE A 28 -16.69 -41.68 22.46
CA ILE A 28 -15.72 -41.80 23.56
C ILE A 28 -14.26 -41.77 23.05
N LEU A 29 -14.00 -41.90 21.74
CA LEU A 29 -12.64 -41.84 21.17
C LEU A 29 -12.32 -40.56 20.36
N LEU A 30 -13.22 -39.58 20.25
CA LEU A 30 -13.01 -38.42 19.37
C LEU A 30 -12.70 -37.05 20.00
N PRO A 31 -12.68 -36.77 21.32
CA PRO A 31 -12.38 -35.41 21.76
C PRO A 31 -10.87 -35.08 21.80
N PHE A 32 -9.98 -36.04 21.53
CA PHE A 32 -8.53 -35.90 21.73
C PHE A 32 -7.70 -35.68 20.44
N GLN A 33 -8.30 -35.37 19.28
CA GLN A 33 -7.55 -35.11 18.04
C GLN A 33 -8.05 -33.87 17.29
N MET A 34 -8.14 -32.70 17.94
CA MET A 34 -8.93 -31.59 17.36
C MET A 34 -8.21 -30.25 17.24
N LYS A 35 -6.89 -30.15 17.08
CA LYS A 35 -6.20 -28.89 16.70
C LYS A 35 -5.12 -29.13 15.62
N ALA A 36 -4.75 -28.08 14.87
CA ALA A 36 -3.81 -28.06 13.73
C ALA A 36 -4.22 -28.82 12.46
N GLN A 37 -5.51 -28.97 12.20
CA GLN A 37 -5.95 -29.59 10.95
C GLN A 37 -5.59 -28.76 9.73
N LEU A 38 -5.58 -27.43 9.81
CA LEU A 38 -5.18 -26.60 8.68
C LEU A 38 -3.74 -26.89 8.30
N ALA A 39 -2.81 -26.77 9.26
CA ALA A 39 -1.41 -27.08 9.04
C ALA A 39 -1.22 -28.51 8.47
N GLN A 40 -1.95 -29.50 9.01
CA GLN A 40 -1.93 -30.86 8.49
C GLN A 40 -2.46 -30.98 7.04
N HIS A 41 -3.52 -30.26 6.68
CA HIS A 41 -4.00 -30.21 5.29
C HIS A 41 -2.91 -29.62 4.39
N LEU A 42 -2.35 -28.47 4.77
CA LEU A 42 -1.33 -27.76 4.00
C LEU A 42 -0.05 -28.58 3.80
N GLN A 43 0.32 -29.41 4.78
CA GLN A 43 1.49 -30.29 4.70
C GLN A 43 1.33 -31.44 3.69
N ASN A 44 0.10 -31.90 3.44
CA ASN A 44 -0.16 -33.04 2.56
C ASN A 44 -0.53 -32.63 1.14
N LEU A 45 -0.47 -31.32 0.81
CA LEU A 45 -0.80 -30.85 -0.52
C LEU A 45 0.24 -31.26 -1.55
N ASP A 46 -0.24 -31.89 -2.61
CA ASP A 46 0.54 -32.31 -3.77
C ASP A 46 0.03 -31.68 -5.09
N GLY A 47 -0.89 -30.72 -4.96
CA GLY A 47 -1.58 -30.05 -6.07
C GLY A 47 -2.78 -30.80 -6.65
N SER A 48 -3.22 -31.91 -6.04
CA SER A 48 -4.47 -32.59 -6.41
C SER A 48 -5.73 -32.02 -5.73
N GLN A 49 -5.56 -31.31 -4.61
CA GLN A 49 -6.65 -30.72 -3.83
C GLN A 49 -6.86 -29.25 -4.19
N THR A 50 -8.12 -28.82 -4.21
CA THR A 50 -8.52 -27.42 -4.39
C THR A 50 -8.74 -26.73 -3.03
N LEU A 51 -8.78 -25.40 -3.05
CA LEU A 51 -9.19 -24.60 -1.90
C LEU A 51 -10.54 -25.05 -1.32
N TYR A 52 -11.49 -25.44 -2.17
CA TYR A 52 -12.82 -25.86 -1.72
C TYR A 52 -12.84 -27.26 -1.10
N ASP A 53 -11.91 -28.14 -1.50
CA ASP A 53 -11.73 -29.43 -0.82
C ASP A 53 -11.23 -29.19 0.61
N ILE A 54 -10.24 -28.30 0.77
CA ILE A 54 -9.72 -27.89 2.09
C ILE A 54 -10.84 -27.22 2.89
N LYS A 55 -11.55 -26.25 2.30
CA LYS A 55 -12.64 -25.51 2.94
C LYS A 55 -13.74 -26.45 3.45
N THR A 56 -14.18 -27.41 2.64
CA THR A 56 -15.22 -28.36 3.04
C THR A 56 -14.80 -29.19 4.25
N GLY A 57 -13.55 -29.67 4.27
CA GLY A 57 -13.01 -30.41 5.42
C GLY A 57 -12.90 -29.54 6.66
N MET A 58 -12.36 -28.34 6.50
CA MET A 58 -12.16 -27.38 7.58
C MET A 58 -13.47 -26.85 8.16
N ASP A 59 -14.50 -26.57 7.36
CA ASP A 59 -15.80 -26.09 7.85
C ASP A 59 -16.47 -27.13 8.76
N ILE A 60 -16.47 -28.41 8.37
CA ILE A 60 -16.98 -29.52 9.20
C ILE A 60 -16.20 -29.60 10.52
N TYR A 61 -14.88 -29.47 10.44
CA TYR A 61 -14.01 -29.50 11.59
C TYR A 61 -14.23 -28.30 12.52
N MET A 62 -14.33 -27.08 11.99
CA MET A 62 -14.61 -25.85 12.73
C MET A 62 -15.97 -25.91 13.44
N ASP A 63 -16.99 -26.45 12.78
CA ASP A 63 -18.28 -26.70 13.42
C ASP A 63 -18.15 -27.67 14.59
N SER A 64 -17.37 -28.74 14.45
CA SER A 64 -17.14 -29.68 15.55
C SER A 64 -16.39 -29.03 16.72
N LEU A 65 -15.34 -28.25 16.42
CA LEU A 65 -14.53 -27.51 17.39
C LEU A 65 -15.38 -26.52 18.20
N ARG A 66 -16.22 -25.75 17.50
CA ARG A 66 -17.12 -24.76 18.10
C ARG A 66 -18.11 -25.36 19.11
N THR A 67 -18.44 -26.65 18.99
CA THR A 67 -19.33 -27.32 19.95
C THR A 67 -18.65 -27.76 21.24
N VAL A 68 -17.31 -27.82 21.26
CA VAL A 68 -16.53 -28.32 22.41
C VAL A 68 -15.64 -27.27 23.07
N GLN A 69 -15.34 -26.17 22.38
CA GLN A 69 -14.57 -25.05 22.91
C GLN A 69 -15.47 -23.90 23.35
N ASP A 70 -15.03 -23.16 24.37
CA ASP A 70 -15.66 -21.88 24.70
C ASP A 70 -15.32 -20.82 23.64
N SER A 71 -16.18 -19.82 23.49
CA SER A 71 -16.04 -18.81 22.45
C SER A 71 -14.75 -17.99 22.55
N ALA A 72 -14.25 -17.72 23.77
CA ALA A 72 -13.03 -16.93 23.92
C ALA A 72 -11.81 -17.69 23.40
N THR A 73 -11.78 -19.01 23.59
CA THR A 73 -10.73 -19.90 23.06
C THR A 73 -10.87 -20.12 21.56
N PHE A 74 -12.08 -20.32 21.04
CA PHE A 74 -12.31 -20.60 19.62
C PHE A 74 -11.95 -19.41 18.73
N TYR A 75 -12.27 -18.19 19.17
CA TYR A 75 -11.94 -16.94 18.45
C TYR A 75 -10.66 -16.28 18.97
N ALA A 76 -9.80 -17.02 19.68
CA ALA A 76 -8.54 -16.49 20.18
C ALA A 76 -7.60 -16.16 19.01
N GLU A 77 -6.86 -15.07 19.17
CA GLU A 77 -5.77 -14.69 18.26
C GLU A 77 -4.69 -15.79 18.24
N GLY A 78 -4.23 -16.15 17.04
CA GLY A 78 -3.34 -17.30 16.81
C GLY A 78 -4.00 -18.67 17.04
N GLY A 79 -5.34 -18.70 17.11
CA GLY A 79 -6.12 -19.93 17.15
C GLY A 79 -6.46 -20.45 15.75
N GLU A 80 -6.75 -21.76 15.67
CA GLU A 80 -7.02 -22.47 14.41
C GLU A 80 -8.11 -21.82 13.52
N TYR A 81 -9.19 -21.32 14.13
CA TYR A 81 -10.27 -20.67 13.39
C TYR A 81 -9.78 -19.39 12.71
N GLU A 82 -8.98 -18.60 13.43
CA GLU A 82 -8.43 -17.34 12.95
C GLU A 82 -7.44 -17.58 11.81
N ASP A 83 -6.53 -18.56 11.96
CA ASP A 83 -5.60 -18.96 10.91
C ASP A 83 -6.33 -19.45 9.66
N TYR A 84 -7.42 -20.20 9.86
CA TYR A 84 -8.29 -20.62 8.76
C TYR A 84 -8.99 -19.45 8.07
N GLN A 85 -9.49 -18.46 8.81
CA GLN A 85 -10.08 -17.26 8.21
C GLN A 85 -9.04 -16.44 7.43
N LYS A 86 -7.82 -16.28 7.96
CA LYS A 86 -6.70 -15.62 7.25
C LYS A 86 -6.34 -16.36 5.96
N PHE A 87 -6.26 -17.69 6.02
CA PHE A 87 -6.02 -18.54 4.85
C PHE A 87 -7.11 -18.37 3.78
N LEU A 88 -8.40 -18.40 4.17
CA LEU A 88 -9.51 -18.17 3.25
C LEU A 88 -9.50 -16.76 2.67
N LYS A 89 -9.28 -15.71 3.49
CA LYS A 89 -9.18 -14.32 3.03
C LYS A 89 -8.11 -14.21 1.94
N TYR A 90 -6.93 -14.79 2.16
CA TYR A 90 -5.84 -14.73 1.18
C TYR A 90 -6.16 -15.51 -0.10
N TRP A 91 -6.62 -16.75 -0.01
CA TRP A 91 -6.75 -17.64 -1.16
C TRP A 91 -8.10 -17.59 -1.89
N GLU A 92 -9.23 -17.35 -1.21
CA GLU A 92 -10.54 -17.28 -1.89
C GLU A 92 -10.56 -16.13 -2.91
N MET A 93 -10.01 -14.97 -2.55
CA MET A 93 -9.93 -13.82 -3.46
C MET A 93 -9.13 -14.09 -4.74
N ARG A 94 -8.14 -14.99 -4.67
CA ARG A 94 -7.25 -15.35 -5.79
C ARG A 94 -7.82 -16.45 -6.66
N LEU A 95 -8.46 -17.44 -6.04
CA LEU A 95 -8.79 -18.71 -6.67
C LEU A 95 -10.26 -18.87 -7.03
N PHE A 96 -11.14 -17.98 -6.57
CA PHE A 96 -12.57 -18.06 -6.87
C PHE A 96 -12.84 -17.97 -8.39
N PRO A 97 -13.76 -18.77 -8.97
CA PRO A 97 -14.61 -19.79 -8.34
C PRO A 97 -14.03 -21.22 -8.41
N HIS A 98 -12.77 -21.40 -8.81
CA HIS A 98 -12.22 -22.72 -9.14
C HIS A 98 -11.42 -23.37 -8.00
N GLY A 99 -10.75 -22.57 -7.17
CA GLY A 99 -9.98 -23.06 -6.02
C GLY A 99 -8.62 -23.69 -6.37
N ASP A 100 -8.12 -23.55 -7.61
CA ASP A 100 -6.91 -24.24 -8.08
C ASP A 100 -5.63 -23.42 -7.86
N PHE A 101 -4.86 -23.76 -6.82
CA PHE A 101 -3.58 -23.13 -6.49
C PHE A 101 -2.55 -23.19 -7.62
N ASN A 102 -2.55 -24.22 -8.46
CA ASN A 102 -1.61 -24.30 -9.57
C ASN A 102 -1.84 -23.18 -10.58
N GLN A 103 -3.07 -22.66 -10.71
CA GLN A 103 -3.32 -21.50 -11.57
C GLN A 103 -2.63 -20.25 -11.05
N ALA A 104 -2.62 -20.02 -9.73
CA ALA A 104 -1.88 -18.91 -9.12
C ALA A 104 -0.37 -19.07 -9.35
N PHE A 105 0.21 -20.24 -9.05
CA PHE A 105 1.63 -20.48 -9.28
C PHE A 105 2.03 -20.40 -10.77
N ASN A 106 1.14 -20.81 -11.67
CA ASN A 106 1.34 -20.66 -13.11
C ASN A 106 1.30 -19.19 -13.53
N ALA A 107 0.43 -18.38 -12.92
CA ALA A 107 0.33 -16.96 -13.19
C ALA A 107 1.64 -16.24 -12.86
N ASP A 108 2.23 -16.50 -11.67
CA ASP A 108 3.53 -15.94 -11.28
C ASP A 108 4.60 -16.29 -12.31
N SER A 109 4.73 -17.59 -12.62
CA SER A 109 5.72 -18.07 -13.58
C SER A 109 5.52 -17.53 -15.00
N LEU A 110 4.27 -17.30 -15.42
CA LEU A 110 3.96 -16.73 -16.73
C LEU A 110 4.27 -15.24 -16.79
N PHE A 111 3.96 -14.48 -15.74
CA PHE A 111 4.31 -13.06 -15.66
C PHE A 111 5.83 -12.89 -15.74
N ASN A 112 6.61 -13.58 -14.91
CA ASN A 112 8.07 -13.43 -14.89
C ASN A 112 8.72 -13.83 -16.22
N ALA A 113 8.19 -14.86 -16.90
CA ALA A 113 8.67 -15.24 -18.22
C ALA A 113 8.36 -14.21 -19.33
N ASN A 114 7.44 -13.27 -19.08
CA ASN A 114 6.95 -12.29 -20.05
C ASN A 114 7.02 -10.84 -19.54
N GLU A 115 7.68 -10.57 -18.42
CA GLU A 115 7.75 -9.24 -17.79
C GLU A 115 8.29 -8.20 -18.77
N SER A 116 9.30 -8.58 -19.57
CA SER A 116 9.89 -7.73 -20.61
C SER A 116 8.91 -7.28 -21.72
N ASN A 117 7.72 -7.88 -21.81
CA ASN A 117 6.68 -7.47 -22.75
C ASN A 117 5.95 -6.21 -22.29
N TYR A 118 6.02 -5.86 -21.00
CA TYR A 118 5.37 -4.68 -20.45
C TYR A 118 6.29 -3.47 -20.57
N GLN A 119 5.79 -2.41 -21.22
CA GLN A 119 6.47 -1.12 -21.26
C GLN A 119 6.13 -0.34 -19.99
N PHE A 120 7.09 0.44 -19.49
CA PHE A 120 6.83 1.43 -18.46
C PHE A 120 6.23 2.70 -19.09
N PHE A 121 5.11 3.18 -18.55
CA PHE A 121 4.58 4.50 -18.89
C PHE A 121 5.51 5.61 -18.39
N SER A 122 6.08 5.40 -17.20
CA SER A 122 7.12 6.23 -16.59
C SER A 122 8.15 5.33 -15.94
N VAL A 123 9.43 5.68 -16.07
CA VAL A 123 10.56 5.02 -15.41
C VAL A 123 11.02 5.76 -14.13
N GLU A 124 10.27 6.79 -13.71
CA GLU A 124 10.51 7.44 -12.43
C GLU A 124 10.40 6.40 -11.30
N PRO A 125 11.35 6.35 -10.35
CA PRO A 125 11.30 5.37 -9.28
C PRO A 125 10.25 5.75 -8.24
N TRP A 126 9.58 4.74 -7.70
CA TRP A 126 8.79 4.91 -6.49
C TRP A 126 9.69 5.28 -5.31
N HIS A 127 9.23 6.21 -4.50
CA HIS A 127 9.94 6.69 -3.32
C HIS A 127 9.23 6.24 -2.05
N GLU A 128 9.98 5.64 -1.13
CA GLU A 128 9.45 5.22 0.15
C GLU A 128 9.13 6.42 1.07
N VAL A 129 7.94 6.41 1.66
CA VAL A 129 7.45 7.42 2.61
C VAL A 129 7.48 6.89 4.07
N GLY A 130 7.44 5.56 4.25
CA GLY A 130 7.49 4.88 5.55
C GLY A 130 6.12 4.37 6.02
N PRO A 131 5.95 4.04 7.31
CA PRO A 131 6.89 4.27 8.41
C PRO A 131 8.23 3.53 8.27
N ILE A 132 9.34 4.18 8.65
CA ILE A 132 10.70 3.59 8.70
C ILE A 132 11.45 3.82 10.01
N ASP A 133 10.97 4.72 10.87
CA ASP A 133 11.51 4.98 12.20
C ASP A 133 10.36 5.14 13.19
N GLN A 134 10.32 4.29 14.22
CA GLN A 134 9.26 4.21 15.22
C GLN A 134 9.80 3.71 16.56
N THR A 135 9.03 3.89 17.63
CA THR A 135 9.38 3.39 18.98
C THR A 135 8.47 2.28 19.49
N TYR A 136 7.40 1.93 18.77
CA TYR A 136 6.35 1.02 19.24
C TYR A 136 6.08 -0.20 18.35
N GLY A 137 6.61 -0.22 17.13
CA GLY A 137 6.42 -1.28 16.15
C GLY A 137 6.58 -0.73 14.73
N ILE A 138 7.14 -1.52 13.82
CA ILE A 138 7.38 -1.17 12.41
C ILE A 138 6.98 -2.27 11.43
N GLY A 139 6.36 -3.36 11.92
CA GLY A 139 5.95 -4.52 11.15
C GLY A 139 6.80 -5.79 11.36
N PRO A 140 6.35 -6.93 10.81
CA PRO A 140 6.90 -8.24 11.18
C PRO A 140 8.30 -8.54 10.67
N VAL A 141 9.11 -9.10 11.58
CA VAL A 141 10.39 -9.74 11.30
C VAL A 141 10.38 -11.12 11.94
N GLU A 142 10.72 -12.15 11.17
CA GLU A 142 10.63 -13.55 11.61
C GLU A 142 11.98 -14.20 11.83
N TYR A 143 13.06 -13.61 11.33
CA TYR A 143 14.39 -14.19 11.39
C TYR A 143 15.46 -13.15 11.66
N LEU A 144 16.44 -13.46 12.50
CA LEU A 144 17.66 -12.68 12.62
C LEU A 144 18.92 -13.55 12.63
N SER A 145 19.95 -13.07 11.93
CA SER A 145 21.28 -13.68 11.92
C SER A 145 22.36 -12.67 12.26
N ILE A 146 23.30 -13.10 13.11
CA ILE A 146 24.48 -12.33 13.50
C ILE A 146 25.71 -12.95 12.84
N PHE A 147 26.50 -12.16 12.12
CA PHE A 147 27.74 -12.64 11.54
C PHE A 147 28.83 -12.86 12.60
N ASP A 148 29.40 -14.05 12.64
CA ASP A 148 30.42 -14.45 13.61
C ASP A 148 31.61 -15.13 12.92
N ASP A 149 32.70 -14.38 12.73
CA ASP A 149 33.97 -14.89 12.19
C ASP A 149 34.97 -15.31 13.29
N GLY A 150 34.53 -15.37 14.55
CA GLY A 150 35.40 -15.56 15.70
C GLY A 150 35.77 -14.27 16.44
N THR A 151 35.22 -13.12 16.05
CA THR A 151 35.50 -11.82 16.70
C THR A 151 34.24 -11.09 17.16
N VAL A 152 34.36 -10.29 18.23
CA VAL A 152 33.27 -9.40 18.68
C VAL A 152 32.99 -8.29 17.66
N GLN A 153 33.97 -7.93 16.83
CA GLN A 153 33.78 -6.86 15.84
C GLN A 153 32.90 -7.31 14.67
N SER A 154 32.93 -8.60 14.29
CA SER A 154 32.14 -9.13 13.19
C SER A 154 30.63 -9.08 13.46
N THR A 155 30.22 -9.12 14.73
CA THR A 155 28.80 -9.14 15.12
C THR A 155 28.06 -7.83 14.83
N ARG A 156 28.76 -6.81 14.33
CA ARG A 156 28.15 -5.58 13.78
C ARG A 156 27.33 -5.85 12.52
N TYR A 157 27.64 -6.92 11.80
CA TYR A 157 26.93 -7.31 10.59
C TYR A 157 25.79 -8.24 10.95
N MET A 158 24.58 -7.85 10.59
CA MET A 158 23.36 -8.57 10.92
C MET A 158 22.44 -8.63 9.70
N LEU A 159 21.69 -9.71 9.58
CA LEU A 159 20.62 -9.89 8.60
C LEU A 159 19.31 -10.11 9.34
N VAL A 160 18.24 -9.59 8.76
CA VAL A 160 16.87 -9.94 9.16
C VAL A 160 16.06 -10.32 7.93
N ALA A 161 15.10 -11.22 8.12
CA ALA A 161 14.14 -11.58 7.08
C ALA A 161 12.71 -11.31 7.56
N SER A 162 11.94 -10.69 6.69
CA SER A 162 10.50 -10.51 6.81
C SER A 162 9.80 -11.40 5.79
N LEU A 163 8.82 -12.20 6.23
CA LEU A 163 8.04 -13.12 5.39
C LEU A 163 7.38 -12.44 4.20
N LEU A 164 7.15 -11.12 4.30
CA LEU A 164 6.51 -10.29 3.29
C LEU A 164 7.40 -9.14 2.83
N GLY A 165 8.19 -8.56 3.76
CA GLY A 165 9.03 -7.39 3.48
C GLY A 165 10.41 -7.67 2.89
N GLY A 166 10.85 -8.94 2.89
CA GLY A 166 12.12 -9.35 2.32
C GLY A 166 13.30 -9.28 3.28
N VAL A 167 14.51 -9.13 2.75
CA VAL A 167 15.74 -9.19 3.55
C VAL A 167 16.29 -7.79 3.77
N PHE A 168 16.71 -7.49 5.01
CA PHE A 168 17.40 -6.26 5.38
C PHE A 168 18.72 -6.58 6.06
N TYR A 169 19.69 -5.65 5.97
CA TYR A 169 21.00 -5.80 6.59
C TYR A 169 21.38 -4.59 7.43
N SER A 170 22.17 -4.84 8.47
CA SER A 170 22.81 -3.82 9.30
C SER A 170 24.31 -4.03 9.30
N THR A 171 25.06 -2.93 9.40
CA THR A 171 26.51 -2.95 9.60
C THR A 171 26.91 -2.27 10.90
N ASP A 172 25.96 -1.88 11.75
CA ASP A 172 26.20 -1.02 12.91
C ASP A 172 25.60 -1.58 14.19
N TYR A 173 25.57 -2.91 14.33
CA TYR A 173 24.99 -3.61 15.48
C TYR A 173 23.47 -3.41 15.59
N GLY A 174 22.78 -3.35 14.44
CA GLY A 174 21.33 -3.20 14.36
C GLY A 174 20.83 -1.81 14.76
N GLU A 175 21.68 -0.78 14.75
CA GLU A 175 21.24 0.60 15.01
C GLU A 175 20.48 1.17 13.80
N SER A 176 20.83 0.74 12.59
CA SER A 176 20.08 1.01 11.36
C SER A 176 20.08 -0.19 10.42
N TRP A 177 19.02 -0.29 9.63
CA TRP A 177 18.80 -1.34 8.64
C TRP A 177 18.64 -0.77 7.24
N ASN A 178 19.08 -1.52 6.24
CA ASN A 178 18.98 -1.16 4.83
C ASN A 178 18.27 -2.27 4.06
N SER A 179 17.34 -1.90 3.18
CA SER A 179 16.71 -2.87 2.27
C SER A 179 17.75 -3.48 1.32
N THR A 180 17.50 -4.70 0.89
CA THR A 180 18.30 -5.40 -0.11
C THR A 180 17.55 -5.46 -1.44
N GLY A 181 18.20 -5.94 -2.50
CA GLY A 181 17.59 -6.06 -3.83
C GLY A 181 16.37 -7.00 -3.93
N THR A 182 15.89 -7.61 -2.83
CA THR A 182 14.71 -8.50 -2.82
C THR A 182 13.45 -7.83 -3.33
N ASP A 183 13.34 -6.51 -3.25
CA ASP A 183 12.16 -5.77 -3.70
C ASP A 183 11.97 -5.76 -5.20
N THR A 184 13.09 -5.73 -5.90
CA THR A 184 13.17 -5.45 -7.34
C THR A 184 13.70 -6.63 -8.14
N GLN A 185 14.37 -7.58 -7.49
CA GLN A 185 15.02 -8.72 -8.17
C GLN A 185 14.35 -10.04 -7.89
N TRP A 186 13.53 -10.13 -6.83
CA TRP A 186 12.75 -11.33 -6.57
C TRP A 186 11.34 -11.16 -7.10
N ASP A 187 10.79 -12.26 -7.58
CA ASP A 187 9.43 -12.30 -8.12
C ASP A 187 8.38 -11.94 -7.05
N LYS A 188 8.69 -12.22 -5.78
CA LYS A 188 7.98 -11.76 -4.59
C LYS A 188 9.02 -11.39 -3.53
N SER A 189 8.83 -10.27 -2.84
CA SER A 189 9.86 -9.72 -1.95
C SER A 189 10.12 -10.57 -0.70
N GLY A 190 9.13 -11.33 -0.23
CA GLY A 190 9.15 -12.03 1.06
C GLY A 190 10.25 -13.09 1.24
N SER A 191 10.82 -13.16 2.45
CA SER A 191 11.87 -14.11 2.81
C SER A 191 11.61 -14.79 4.16
N GLY A 192 11.84 -16.09 4.24
CA GLY A 192 11.64 -16.87 5.48
C GLY A 192 12.86 -16.92 6.40
N CYS A 193 14.06 -16.84 5.83
CA CYS A 193 15.30 -16.75 6.60
C CYS A 193 16.44 -16.26 5.70
N ALA A 194 17.48 -15.66 6.31
CA ALA A 194 18.67 -15.20 5.63
C ALA A 194 19.91 -15.40 6.52
N ILE A 195 20.95 -16.04 5.98
CA ILE A 195 22.18 -16.37 6.70
C ILE A 195 23.42 -15.88 5.96
N PHE A 196 24.48 -15.58 6.72
CA PHE A 196 25.79 -15.25 6.17
C PHE A 196 26.57 -16.50 5.74
N HIS A 197 27.41 -16.35 4.73
CA HIS A 197 28.52 -17.26 4.54
C HIS A 197 29.46 -17.17 5.76
N PRO A 198 29.86 -18.30 6.40
CA PRO A 198 30.54 -18.27 7.70
C PRO A 198 31.85 -17.47 7.76
N ASN A 199 32.53 -17.31 6.62
CA ASN A 199 33.84 -16.65 6.53
C ASN A 199 33.82 -15.37 5.68
N ASP A 200 32.64 -14.92 5.25
CA ASP A 200 32.50 -13.76 4.36
C ASP A 200 31.18 -13.03 4.63
N HIS A 201 31.27 -11.84 5.23
CA HIS A 201 30.10 -11.03 5.56
C HIS A 201 29.44 -10.40 4.32
N THR A 202 30.02 -10.52 3.12
CA THR A 202 29.46 -9.97 1.87
C THR A 202 28.66 -10.99 1.06
N THR A 203 28.81 -12.28 1.39
CA THR A 203 28.10 -13.39 0.74
C THR A 203 26.99 -13.90 1.64
N TRP A 204 25.75 -13.89 1.16
CA TRP A 204 24.56 -14.29 1.92
C TRP A 204 23.73 -15.31 1.16
N PHE A 205 22.93 -16.07 1.90
CA PHE A 205 21.94 -17.00 1.37
C PHE A 205 20.60 -16.73 2.03
N ALA A 206 19.54 -16.65 1.24
CA ALA A 206 18.19 -16.40 1.75
C ALA A 206 17.17 -17.32 1.09
N SER A 207 16.15 -17.73 1.84
CA SER A 207 15.01 -18.46 1.30
C SER A 207 13.90 -17.48 0.94
N SER A 208 13.28 -17.68 -0.22
CA SER A 208 12.01 -17.02 -0.51
C SER A 208 10.91 -17.60 0.38
N SER A 209 10.00 -16.75 0.85
CA SER A 209 8.72 -17.20 1.40
C SER A 209 7.59 -16.79 0.45
N GLY A 210 6.55 -17.61 0.35
CA GLY A 210 5.29 -17.16 -0.24
C GLY A 210 4.68 -15.97 0.54
N ASN A 211 3.68 -15.33 -0.05
CA ASN A 211 3.02 -14.14 0.50
C ASN A 211 1.76 -14.57 1.28
N SER A 212 1.71 -14.53 2.62
CA SER A 212 0.45 -14.61 3.39
C SER A 212 0.62 -14.17 4.85
N ASN A 213 -0.50 -14.00 5.55
CA ASN A 213 -0.58 -13.45 6.91
C ASN A 213 -0.42 -14.51 8.02
N SER A 214 0.23 -15.64 7.75
CA SER A 214 0.21 -16.83 8.64
C SER A 214 1.37 -16.94 9.65
N GLY A 215 2.20 -15.90 9.82
CA GLY A 215 3.32 -15.91 10.78
C GLY A 215 4.32 -17.07 10.58
N SER A 216 4.39 -17.62 9.37
CA SER A 216 5.21 -18.80 9.04
C SER A 216 5.59 -18.82 7.55
N SER A 217 6.73 -19.45 7.25
CA SER A 217 7.20 -19.65 5.87
C SER A 217 6.19 -20.44 5.05
N LEU A 218 5.85 -19.91 3.88
CA LEU A 218 4.92 -20.54 2.94
C LEU A 218 5.62 -21.31 1.82
N TRP A 219 4.79 -21.97 1.00
CA TRP A 219 5.24 -22.65 -0.20
C TRP A 219 5.97 -21.69 -1.14
N ILE A 220 7.10 -22.15 -1.67
CA ILE A 220 7.94 -21.39 -2.59
C ILE A 220 7.31 -21.18 -3.99
N GLY A 221 6.24 -21.91 -4.32
CA GLY A 221 5.59 -21.78 -5.61
C GLY A 221 6.50 -22.17 -6.77
N LYS A 222 6.26 -21.60 -7.96
CA LYS A 222 7.05 -21.90 -9.17
C LYS A 222 8.29 -21.02 -9.35
N THR A 223 8.37 -19.96 -8.57
CA THR A 223 9.27 -18.82 -8.75
C THR A 223 10.18 -18.63 -7.53
N GLY A 224 9.87 -19.27 -6.41
CA GLY A 224 10.69 -19.25 -5.20
C GLY A 224 11.72 -20.38 -5.11
N GLY A 225 12.56 -20.28 -4.10
CA GLY A 225 13.63 -21.20 -3.80
C GLY A 225 14.66 -20.60 -2.84
N ILE A 226 15.94 -20.93 -3.04
CA ILE A 226 17.07 -20.39 -2.27
C ILE A 226 17.89 -19.49 -3.19
N TRP A 227 18.19 -18.30 -2.72
CA TRP A 227 18.93 -17.27 -3.43
C TRP A 227 20.26 -16.97 -2.73
N ARG A 228 21.24 -16.53 -3.51
CA ARG A 228 22.57 -16.11 -3.06
C ARG A 228 22.88 -14.71 -3.56
N THR A 229 23.53 -13.91 -2.72
CA THR A 229 24.23 -12.69 -3.11
C THR A 229 25.70 -12.79 -2.70
N THR A 230 26.59 -12.10 -3.43
CA THR A 230 28.04 -12.00 -3.12
C THR A 230 28.49 -10.54 -3.04
N ASP A 231 27.54 -9.60 -2.96
CA ASP A 231 27.76 -8.17 -3.02
C ASP A 231 26.77 -7.40 -2.12
N GLU A 232 26.57 -7.95 -0.92
CA GLU A 232 25.75 -7.35 0.14
C GLU A 232 24.30 -7.06 -0.32
N GLY A 233 23.71 -8.00 -1.08
CA GLY A 233 22.32 -7.94 -1.50
C GLY A 233 22.06 -7.01 -2.68
N SER A 234 23.11 -6.46 -3.31
CA SER A 234 23.00 -5.63 -4.50
C SER A 234 22.57 -6.43 -5.72
N ASN A 235 22.99 -7.70 -5.84
CA ASN A 235 22.55 -8.64 -6.86
C ASN A 235 22.25 -10.02 -6.25
N TRP A 236 21.17 -10.66 -6.72
CA TRP A 236 20.74 -11.99 -6.28
C TRP A 236 20.73 -13.01 -7.43
N GLU A 237 21.17 -14.24 -7.13
CA GLU A 237 21.10 -15.40 -8.03
C GLU A 237 20.35 -16.53 -7.34
N MET A 238 19.33 -17.10 -7.98
CA MET A 238 18.67 -18.30 -7.48
C MET A 238 19.60 -19.51 -7.64
N ILE A 239 19.94 -20.17 -6.52
CA ILE A 239 20.83 -21.33 -6.48
C ILE A 239 20.10 -22.64 -6.19
N ALA A 240 18.82 -22.59 -5.83
CA ALA A 240 17.94 -23.75 -5.74
C ALA A 240 16.54 -23.32 -6.14
N ASN A 241 15.87 -24.05 -7.02
CA ASN A 241 14.48 -23.82 -7.37
C ASN A 241 13.56 -24.93 -6.82
N GLN A 242 12.28 -24.86 -7.14
CA GLN A 242 11.29 -25.87 -6.78
C GLN A 242 11.67 -27.33 -7.13
N PHE A 243 12.36 -27.58 -8.25
CA PHE A 243 12.74 -28.94 -8.65
C PHE A 243 13.88 -29.49 -7.80
N ASP A 244 14.75 -28.61 -7.31
CA ASP A 244 15.86 -28.96 -6.42
C ASP A 244 15.38 -29.30 -5.00
N LEU A 245 14.24 -28.74 -4.58
CA LEU A 245 13.76 -28.76 -3.19
C LEU A 245 12.50 -29.61 -2.95
N GLY A 246 12.04 -30.37 -3.95
CA GLY A 246 10.93 -31.33 -3.78
C GLY A 246 9.57 -30.88 -4.32
N GLY A 247 9.50 -29.74 -5.01
CA GLY A 247 8.33 -29.25 -5.73
C GLY A 247 7.85 -27.87 -5.25
N SER A 248 6.87 -27.31 -5.98
CA SER A 248 6.31 -25.96 -5.72
C SER A 248 5.66 -25.80 -4.35
N TRP A 249 5.25 -26.92 -3.75
CA TRP A 249 4.56 -27.01 -2.46
C TRP A 249 5.52 -27.11 -1.26
N THR A 250 6.81 -26.90 -1.51
CA THR A 250 7.83 -26.95 -0.47
C THR A 250 7.87 -25.63 0.28
N SER A 251 7.83 -25.67 1.62
CA SER A 251 8.19 -24.53 2.48
C SER A 251 9.62 -24.73 2.98
N ILE A 252 10.41 -23.66 3.08
CA ILE A 252 11.76 -23.68 3.63
C ILE A 252 11.72 -23.00 4.99
N TYR A 253 12.11 -23.71 6.06
CA TYR A 253 11.99 -23.22 7.43
C TYR A 253 13.30 -22.70 8.00
N LYS A 254 14.44 -23.28 7.58
CA LYS A 254 15.77 -22.87 8.05
C LYS A 254 16.86 -23.21 7.05
N LEU A 255 17.84 -22.31 6.94
CA LEU A 255 19.11 -22.54 6.25
C LEU A 255 20.24 -22.69 7.28
N MET A 256 21.23 -23.54 7.00
CA MET A 256 22.39 -23.71 7.87
C MET A 256 23.64 -24.09 7.07
N MET A 257 24.79 -23.57 7.47
CA MET A 257 26.09 -23.84 6.86
C MET A 257 27.10 -24.38 7.89
N LEU A 258 28.05 -25.17 7.40
CA LEU A 258 29.17 -25.66 8.21
C LEU A 258 30.32 -24.63 8.18
N PRO A 259 30.76 -24.06 9.33
CA PRO A 259 31.80 -23.02 9.34
C PRO A 259 33.12 -23.44 8.68
N ASP A 260 33.56 -24.67 8.97
CA ASP A 260 34.83 -25.23 8.47
C ASP A 260 34.70 -25.84 7.05
N TYR A 261 33.48 -25.98 6.55
CA TYR A 261 33.17 -26.49 5.20
C TYR A 261 32.14 -25.57 4.54
N SER A 262 32.55 -24.31 4.32
CA SER A 262 31.63 -23.22 3.94
C SER A 262 31.07 -23.29 2.52
N ASP A 263 31.36 -24.36 1.77
CA ASP A 263 30.65 -24.72 0.53
C ASP A 263 29.40 -25.58 0.78
N VAL A 264 29.22 -26.09 2.00
CA VAL A 264 28.11 -26.97 2.38
C VAL A 264 26.97 -26.14 2.96
N LEU A 265 25.83 -26.17 2.27
CA LEU A 265 24.59 -25.52 2.68
C LEU A 265 23.47 -26.56 2.82
N PHE A 266 22.72 -26.45 3.91
CA PHE A 266 21.54 -27.25 4.21
C PHE A 266 20.28 -26.39 4.18
N ALA A 267 19.17 -27.01 3.79
CA ALA A 267 17.83 -26.46 3.91
C ALA A 267 16.92 -27.47 4.62
N ALA A 268 16.35 -27.06 5.74
CA ALA A 268 15.27 -27.77 6.42
C ALA A 268 13.93 -27.35 5.80
N THR A 269 13.16 -28.31 5.29
CA THR A 269 11.96 -28.03 4.49
C THR A 269 10.77 -28.90 4.88
N SER A 270 9.58 -28.55 4.37
CA SER A 270 8.37 -29.38 4.52
C SER A 270 8.48 -30.78 3.91
N HIS A 271 9.48 -31.01 3.06
CA HIS A 271 9.68 -32.27 2.36
C HIS A 271 10.91 -33.05 2.82
N GLY A 272 11.76 -32.52 3.71
CA GLY A 272 12.99 -33.19 4.11
C GLY A 272 14.12 -32.24 4.46
N ILE A 273 15.32 -32.80 4.51
CA ILE A 273 16.56 -32.04 4.55
C ILE A 273 17.20 -32.12 3.17
N PHE A 274 17.43 -30.96 2.57
CA PHE A 274 18.17 -30.83 1.32
C PHE A 274 19.56 -30.28 1.60
N LYS A 275 20.56 -30.74 0.84
CA LYS A 275 21.95 -30.36 0.99
C LYS A 275 22.56 -30.06 -0.36
N THR A 276 23.39 -29.03 -0.45
CA THR A 276 24.36 -28.88 -1.53
C THR A 276 25.77 -28.80 -0.94
N PRO A 277 26.76 -29.54 -1.49
CA PRO A 277 28.16 -29.40 -1.09
C PRO A 277 28.92 -28.34 -1.91
N TYR A 278 28.22 -27.56 -2.75
CA TYR A 278 28.84 -26.61 -3.69
C TYR A 278 28.07 -25.28 -3.78
N CYS A 279 27.60 -24.72 -2.66
CA CYS A 279 26.72 -23.54 -2.67
C CYS A 279 27.30 -22.29 -3.34
N ASN A 280 28.61 -22.21 -3.52
CA ASN A 280 29.32 -21.12 -4.19
C ASN A 280 29.41 -21.28 -5.74
N GLN A 281 28.93 -22.40 -6.31
CA GLN A 281 28.87 -22.59 -7.76
C GLN A 281 27.61 -21.95 -8.36
N THR A 282 27.61 -21.67 -9.65
CA THR A 282 26.39 -21.34 -10.41
C THR A 282 25.56 -22.59 -10.61
N ASN A 283 24.25 -22.55 -10.34
CA ASN A 283 23.34 -23.71 -10.43
C ASN A 283 23.86 -24.97 -9.71
N PRO A 284 24.13 -24.90 -8.40
CA PRO A 284 24.67 -26.03 -7.65
C PRO A 284 23.68 -27.21 -7.62
N THR A 285 24.20 -28.43 -7.55
CA THR A 285 23.35 -29.63 -7.41
C THR A 285 22.90 -29.79 -5.95
N TRP A 286 21.62 -30.07 -5.77
CA TRP A 286 21.01 -30.37 -4.48
C TRP A 286 20.66 -31.84 -4.35
N ILE A 287 20.83 -32.37 -3.15
CA ILE A 287 20.49 -33.75 -2.79
C ILE A 287 19.60 -33.76 -1.56
N LYS A 288 18.52 -34.54 -1.62
CA LYS A 288 17.70 -34.85 -0.46
C LYS A 288 18.47 -35.86 0.41
N VAL A 289 18.78 -35.50 1.66
CA VAL A 289 19.58 -36.33 2.58
C VAL A 289 18.77 -36.95 3.72
N SER A 290 17.57 -36.40 4.00
CA SER A 290 16.60 -36.95 4.95
C SER A 290 15.17 -36.70 4.46
N ASP A 291 14.26 -37.61 4.79
CA ASP A 291 12.81 -37.50 4.54
C ASP A 291 12.07 -36.90 5.76
N GLY A 292 10.83 -36.47 5.53
CA GLY A 292 9.93 -35.93 6.55
C GLY A 292 10.06 -34.41 6.70
N LEU A 293 8.95 -33.76 7.07
CA LEU A 293 8.94 -32.32 7.33
C LEU A 293 9.96 -32.02 8.42
N THR A 294 10.92 -31.14 8.14
CA THR A 294 11.97 -30.77 9.07
C THR A 294 11.89 -29.28 9.35
N TYR A 295 11.56 -28.90 10.59
CA TYR A 295 11.48 -27.48 10.97
C TYR A 295 12.85 -26.89 11.26
N ASP A 296 13.70 -27.66 11.93
CA ASP A 296 14.91 -27.10 12.51
C ASP A 296 16.11 -28.03 12.34
N ILE A 297 17.31 -27.43 12.23
CA ILE A 297 18.58 -28.10 12.04
C ILE A 297 19.71 -27.30 12.69
N GLU A 298 20.52 -27.97 13.52
CA GLU A 298 21.56 -27.35 14.33
C GLU A 298 22.91 -28.07 14.23
N LEU A 299 23.99 -27.30 14.23
CA LEU A 299 25.35 -27.83 14.29
C LEU A 299 25.78 -27.99 15.74
N LYS A 300 26.20 -29.19 16.13
CA LYS A 300 26.73 -29.41 17.48
C LYS A 300 27.94 -28.48 17.73
N PRO A 301 27.93 -27.65 18.78
CA PRO A 301 29.05 -26.76 19.07
C PRO A 301 30.37 -27.54 19.23
N GLY A 302 31.41 -27.04 18.58
CA GLY A 302 32.74 -27.67 18.53
C GLY A 302 32.85 -28.93 17.68
N SER A 303 31.83 -29.27 16.87
CA SER A 303 31.86 -30.35 15.88
C SER A 303 31.77 -29.79 14.47
N ASN A 304 32.34 -30.51 13.50
CA ASN A 304 32.19 -30.20 12.07
C ASN A 304 31.33 -31.22 11.33
N SER A 305 30.91 -32.30 11.99
CA SER A 305 30.23 -33.43 11.34
C SER A 305 28.94 -33.86 12.05
N THR A 306 28.71 -33.39 13.28
CA THR A 306 27.54 -33.78 14.08
C THR A 306 26.45 -32.73 13.97
N LEU A 307 25.31 -33.13 13.41
CA LEU A 307 24.14 -32.30 13.19
C LEU A 307 22.95 -32.89 13.94
N TYR A 308 22.10 -32.02 14.47
CA TYR A 308 20.80 -32.37 15.03
C TYR A 308 19.72 -31.76 14.13
N ALA A 309 18.56 -32.41 14.04
CA ALA A 309 17.41 -31.86 13.34
C ALA A 309 16.11 -32.31 14.01
N THR A 310 15.02 -31.57 13.79
CA THR A 310 13.68 -31.98 14.21
C THR A 310 12.84 -32.31 12.99
N SER A 311 12.43 -33.57 12.88
CA SER A 311 11.70 -34.06 11.71
C SER A 311 10.40 -34.76 12.10
N PHE A 312 9.31 -34.42 11.43
CA PHE A 312 8.04 -35.12 11.53
C PHE A 312 8.04 -36.33 10.57
N ILE A 313 8.19 -37.53 11.13
CA ILE A 313 8.36 -38.79 10.39
C ILE A 313 7.43 -39.85 10.97
N ASN A 314 6.66 -40.53 10.10
CA ASN A 314 5.71 -41.58 10.48
C ASN A 314 4.65 -41.12 11.50
N GLY A 315 4.19 -39.87 11.38
CA GLY A 315 3.12 -39.32 12.22
C GLY A 315 3.55 -38.82 13.60
N ALA A 316 4.86 -38.63 13.84
CA ALA A 316 5.38 -38.07 15.07
C ALA A 316 6.64 -37.21 14.83
N TRP A 317 6.81 -36.18 15.66
CA TRP A 317 8.05 -35.40 15.73
C TRP A 317 9.19 -36.21 16.31
N LYS A 318 10.40 -36.06 15.76
CA LYS A 318 11.58 -36.78 16.21
C LYS A 318 12.81 -35.89 16.18
N VAL A 319 13.66 -36.04 17.19
CA VAL A 319 15.03 -35.53 17.14
C VAL A 319 15.88 -36.52 16.35
N MET A 320 16.40 -36.05 15.22
CA MET A 320 17.27 -36.77 14.32
C MET A 320 18.72 -36.31 14.55
N VAL A 321 19.67 -37.24 14.42
CA VAL A 321 21.10 -36.96 14.52
C VAL A 321 21.84 -37.55 13.33
N SER A 322 22.73 -36.76 12.74
CA SER A 322 23.78 -37.22 11.84
C SER A 322 25.13 -36.98 12.49
N THR A 323 26.05 -37.93 12.35
CA THR A 323 27.45 -37.79 12.84
C THR A 323 28.46 -37.70 11.70
N ASN A 324 27.96 -37.67 10.46
CA ASN A 324 28.77 -37.71 9.25
C ASN A 324 28.31 -36.64 8.26
N TYR A 325 28.45 -35.37 8.64
CA TYR A 325 28.24 -34.21 7.76
C TYR A 325 26.85 -34.17 7.10
N GLY A 326 25.82 -34.75 7.73
CA GLY A 326 24.47 -34.80 7.17
C GLY A 326 24.35 -35.60 5.87
N GLU A 327 25.26 -36.55 5.61
CA GLU A 327 25.21 -37.37 4.39
C GLU A 327 23.94 -38.23 4.31
N PHE A 328 23.51 -38.56 3.08
CA PHE A 328 22.36 -39.44 2.85
C PHE A 328 22.51 -40.77 3.61
N GLY A 329 21.47 -41.17 4.33
CA GLY A 329 21.46 -42.39 5.15
C GLY A 329 22.23 -42.32 6.47
N SER A 330 22.79 -41.16 6.83
CA SER A 330 23.46 -40.95 8.13
C SER A 330 22.54 -40.47 9.25
N TRP A 331 21.32 -40.05 8.91
CA TRP A 331 20.32 -39.54 9.85
C TRP A 331 19.66 -40.70 10.60
N ASN A 332 19.78 -40.68 11.92
CA ASN A 332 19.19 -41.67 12.82
C ASN A 332 18.41 -40.97 13.93
N GLU A 333 17.38 -41.62 14.47
CA GLU A 333 16.68 -41.12 15.64
C GLU A 333 17.62 -41.08 16.85
N LEU A 334 17.59 -39.99 17.61
CA LEU A 334 18.28 -39.93 18.90
C LEU A 334 17.59 -40.89 19.88
N THR A 335 18.36 -41.64 20.69
CA THR A 335 17.82 -42.64 21.61
C THR A 335 17.11 -42.02 22.80
N GLU A 336 16.13 -42.74 23.37
CA GLU A 336 15.44 -42.38 24.63
C GLU A 336 14.76 -40.99 24.62
N GLN A 337 14.17 -40.59 23.48
CA GLN A 337 13.47 -39.31 23.32
C GLN A 337 12.39 -39.09 24.40
N PRO A 338 12.05 -37.83 24.75
CA PRO A 338 11.07 -37.55 25.79
C PRO A 338 9.78 -38.33 25.53
N GLN A 339 9.21 -38.98 26.55
CA GLN A 339 7.97 -39.76 26.43
C GLN A 339 6.79 -38.96 25.84
N ILE A 340 6.85 -37.61 25.86
CA ILE A 340 5.89 -36.74 25.21
C ILE A 340 5.81 -37.03 23.69
N VAL A 341 6.91 -37.47 23.06
CA VAL A 341 7.02 -37.93 21.65
C VAL A 341 6.22 -39.22 21.38
N GLU A 342 5.90 -40.00 22.42
CA GLU A 342 5.15 -41.26 22.32
C GLU A 342 3.65 -41.10 22.65
N THR A 343 3.20 -39.89 23.04
CA THR A 343 1.77 -39.61 23.30
C THR A 343 1.05 -39.16 22.03
N ASP A 344 -0.22 -39.59 21.85
CA ASP A 344 -1.06 -39.21 20.71
C ASP A 344 -1.29 -37.67 20.57
N ASP A 345 -0.94 -36.90 21.61
CA ASP A 345 -1.15 -35.45 21.77
C ASP A 345 -0.05 -34.56 21.14
N LEU A 346 1.17 -35.06 20.83
CA LEU A 346 2.22 -34.24 20.18
C LEU A 346 2.08 -34.12 18.65
N ARG A 347 1.01 -34.65 18.09
CA ARG A 347 0.84 -34.78 16.64
C ARG A 347 0.57 -33.45 15.92
N SER A 348 0.33 -32.35 16.65
CA SER A 348 -0.40 -31.22 16.09
C SER A 348 0.42 -29.95 15.81
N TYR A 349 1.39 -29.51 16.62
CA TYR A 349 1.97 -28.15 16.48
C TYR A 349 3.43 -28.08 16.03
N SER A 350 4.41 -28.10 16.95
CA SER A 350 5.82 -27.91 16.57
C SER A 350 6.81 -28.49 17.58
N PHE A 351 8.00 -28.83 17.07
CA PHE A 351 9.12 -29.33 17.86
C PHE A 351 10.41 -28.73 17.29
N THR A 352 11.17 -28.04 18.13
CA THR A 352 12.38 -27.33 17.70
C THR A 352 13.52 -27.49 18.71
N ILE A 353 14.77 -27.27 18.28
CA ILE A 353 15.99 -27.56 19.04
C ILE A 353 16.96 -26.37 19.07
N GLU A 354 17.75 -26.29 20.13
CA GLU A 354 18.79 -25.27 20.25
C GLU A 354 20.06 -25.85 20.86
N VAL A 355 21.18 -25.20 20.58
CA VAL A 355 22.51 -25.60 21.06
C VAL A 355 23.21 -24.44 21.74
N SER A 356 24.19 -24.73 22.61
CA SER A 356 24.95 -23.68 23.31
C SER A 356 26.45 -23.89 23.21
N LYS A 357 27.19 -22.88 22.74
CA LYS A 357 28.67 -22.85 22.77
C LYS A 357 29.22 -22.92 24.20
N ALA A 358 28.52 -22.35 25.19
CA ALA A 358 28.89 -22.43 26.60
C ALA A 358 28.67 -23.83 27.19
N LYS A 359 27.76 -24.63 26.60
CA LYS A 359 27.46 -25.99 27.05
C LYS A 359 27.40 -27.03 25.89
N PRO A 360 28.52 -27.31 25.19
CA PRO A 360 28.54 -28.09 23.93
C PRO A 360 28.08 -29.56 24.01
N GLY A 361 27.89 -30.09 25.22
CA GLY A 361 27.39 -31.45 25.45
C GLY A 361 25.87 -31.53 25.56
N TYR A 362 25.17 -30.39 25.52
CA TYR A 362 23.74 -30.30 25.77
C TYR A 362 22.98 -29.98 24.49
N LEU A 363 21.78 -30.53 24.38
CA LEU A 363 20.77 -30.17 23.38
C LEU A 363 19.50 -29.74 24.10
N TYR A 364 18.92 -28.63 23.67
CA TYR A 364 17.72 -28.02 24.23
C TYR A 364 16.57 -28.23 23.27
N CYS A 365 15.35 -28.34 23.79
CA CYS A 365 14.19 -28.67 22.98
C CYS A 365 12.95 -27.95 23.50
N LEU A 366 12.22 -27.31 22.61
CA LEU A 366 10.87 -26.82 22.87
C LEU A 366 9.87 -27.68 22.09
N ALA A 367 9.00 -28.38 22.82
CA ALA A 367 7.97 -29.23 22.26
C ALA A 367 6.58 -28.65 22.57
N ASN A 368 5.77 -28.45 21.54
CA ASN A 368 4.43 -27.87 21.63
C ASN A 368 3.35 -28.92 21.32
N ASP A 369 2.34 -28.98 22.19
CA ASP A 369 1.09 -29.74 22.04
C ASP A 369 -0.11 -28.79 21.78
N ASP A 370 -1.32 -29.34 21.71
CA ASP A 370 -2.59 -28.62 21.41
C ASP A 370 -2.89 -27.40 22.31
N TYR A 371 -2.29 -27.31 23.51
CA TYR A 371 -2.58 -26.24 24.47
C TYR A 371 -1.33 -25.71 25.18
N HIS A 372 -0.21 -26.43 25.10
CA HIS A 372 0.95 -26.19 25.96
C HIS A 372 2.28 -26.43 25.26
N ALA A 373 3.31 -25.85 25.85
CA ALA A 373 4.70 -25.97 25.51
C ALA A 373 5.44 -26.58 26.70
N ASN A 374 6.40 -27.43 26.39
CA ASN A 374 7.29 -28.06 27.36
C ASN A 374 8.73 -27.88 26.91
N LEU A 375 9.55 -27.37 27.83
CA LEU A 375 10.98 -27.14 27.60
C LEU A 375 11.77 -28.30 28.19
N TYR A 376 12.61 -28.91 27.38
CA TYR A 376 13.47 -30.03 27.76
C TYR A 376 14.94 -29.73 27.45
N TYR A 377 15.83 -30.45 28.13
CA TYR A 377 17.22 -30.58 27.73
C TYR A 377 17.74 -32.01 27.92
N ILE A 378 18.79 -32.37 27.20
CA ILE A 378 19.52 -33.63 27.35
C ILE A 378 21.01 -33.36 27.42
N ASP A 379 21.70 -34.04 28.35
CA ASP A 379 23.17 -34.09 28.41
C ASP A 379 23.66 -35.34 27.68
N LEU A 380 24.18 -35.12 26.47
CA LEU A 380 24.69 -36.16 25.57
C LEU A 380 26.09 -36.66 25.98
N GLY A 381 26.75 -36.02 26.95
CA GLY A 381 28.09 -36.36 27.41
C GLY A 381 28.14 -37.31 28.62
N SER A 382 27.05 -37.41 29.40
CA SER A 382 27.07 -38.13 30.68
C SER A 382 25.98 -39.19 30.86
N SER A 383 24.72 -38.84 30.63
CA SER A 383 23.55 -39.64 31.02
C SER A 383 22.63 -40.01 29.87
N GLY A 384 22.52 -39.18 28.82
CA GLY A 384 21.58 -39.41 27.72
C GLY A 384 20.11 -39.31 28.13
N ILE A 385 19.80 -38.78 29.32
CA ILE A 385 18.44 -38.67 29.85
C ILE A 385 17.88 -37.28 29.56
N TRP A 386 16.65 -37.23 29.05
CA TRP A 386 15.91 -35.98 28.88
C TRP A 386 15.32 -35.48 30.21
N ASN A 387 15.50 -34.19 30.47
CA ASN A 387 15.05 -33.51 31.67
C ASN A 387 14.08 -32.39 31.29
N GLN A 388 12.89 -32.38 31.89
CA GLN A 388 11.95 -31.28 31.75
C GLN A 388 12.35 -30.11 32.65
N VAL A 389 12.35 -28.89 32.10
CA VAL A 389 12.76 -27.67 32.80
C VAL A 389 11.57 -27.00 33.49
N ASN A 390 10.45 -26.87 32.79
CA ASN A 390 9.27 -26.18 33.31
C ASN A 390 8.49 -27.06 34.29
N THR A 391 8.08 -26.48 35.42
CA THR A 391 7.22 -27.17 36.41
C THR A 391 5.73 -26.94 36.17
N THR A 392 5.39 -26.02 35.28
CA THR A 392 4.02 -25.65 34.91
C THR A 392 3.92 -25.54 33.40
N LEU A 393 2.79 -25.96 32.85
CA LEU A 393 2.47 -25.78 31.44
C LEU A 393 2.33 -24.29 31.11
N PHE A 394 2.73 -23.91 29.91
CA PHE A 394 2.60 -22.57 29.35
C PHE A 394 2.31 -22.70 27.86
N SER A 395 1.73 -21.71 27.19
CA SER A 395 1.42 -21.80 25.76
C SER A 395 2.47 -21.04 24.94
N VAL A 396 2.89 -21.62 23.83
CA VAL A 396 3.67 -20.96 22.78
C VAL A 396 2.75 -20.83 21.59
N THR A 397 2.56 -19.62 21.09
CA THR A 397 1.67 -19.37 19.94
C THR A 397 2.39 -18.78 18.73
N MET A 398 3.67 -18.39 18.88
CA MET A 398 4.43 -17.64 17.87
C MET A 398 5.84 -18.22 17.67
N GLY A 399 6.47 -17.87 16.55
CA GLY A 399 7.85 -18.22 16.21
C GLY A 399 8.06 -19.46 15.37
N SER A 400 7.04 -20.26 15.10
CA SER A 400 7.06 -21.35 14.11
C SER A 400 8.32 -22.27 14.10
N GLY A 401 8.98 -22.44 15.25
CA GLY A 401 10.23 -23.20 15.38
C GLY A 401 11.47 -22.38 15.78
N GLN A 402 11.41 -21.06 15.86
CA GLN A 402 12.54 -20.17 16.18
C GLN A 402 12.31 -19.29 17.41
N GLY A 403 11.09 -19.29 17.95
CA GLY A 403 10.73 -18.53 19.15
C GLY A 403 11.41 -19.01 20.45
N PHE A 404 12.62 -19.54 20.42
CA PHE A 404 13.42 -19.79 21.62
C PHE A 404 14.92 -19.74 21.38
N GLY A 405 15.66 -19.28 22.39
CA GLY A 405 17.11 -19.13 22.35
C GLY A 405 17.79 -19.45 23.67
N VAL A 406 19.04 -19.87 23.61
CA VAL A 406 19.84 -20.35 24.76
C VAL A 406 21.11 -19.52 24.91
N ASP A 407 21.52 -19.23 26.16
CA ASP A 407 22.79 -18.55 26.46
C ASP A 407 23.98 -19.24 25.77
N GLN A 408 24.74 -18.46 25.00
CA GLN A 408 25.89 -18.94 24.24
C GLN A 408 27.22 -18.81 24.98
N VAL A 409 27.29 -18.06 26.10
CA VAL A 409 28.56 -17.52 26.61
C VAL A 409 28.87 -17.93 28.04
N TYR A 410 27.93 -17.79 28.97
CA TYR A 410 28.26 -17.92 30.38
C TYR A 410 28.26 -19.37 30.85
N ASN A 411 27.11 -20.05 30.77
CA ASN A 411 26.98 -21.45 31.19
C ASN A 411 25.92 -22.24 30.43
N GLY A 412 25.19 -21.60 29.50
CA GLY A 412 24.12 -22.22 28.73
C GLY A 412 22.93 -22.65 29.59
N GLU A 413 22.73 -22.05 30.76
CA GLU A 413 21.64 -22.45 31.66
C GLU A 413 20.39 -21.60 31.51
N ASP A 414 20.52 -20.39 30.97
CA ASP A 414 19.41 -19.50 30.73
C ASP A 414 18.82 -19.72 29.34
N VAL A 415 17.50 -19.87 29.29
CA VAL A 415 16.72 -20.09 28.05
C VAL A 415 15.59 -19.09 28.01
N LEU A 416 15.42 -18.40 26.89
CA LEU A 416 14.26 -17.58 26.61
C LEU A 416 13.39 -18.30 25.57
N VAL A 417 12.08 -18.31 25.79
CA VAL A 417 11.09 -18.91 24.89
C VAL A 417 9.97 -17.91 24.67
N SER A 418 9.30 -17.95 23.52
CA SER A 418 8.03 -17.26 23.29
C SER A 418 6.97 -17.84 24.24
N TYR A 419 6.01 -17.02 24.63
CA TYR A 419 4.98 -17.37 25.59
C TYR A 419 3.71 -16.57 25.33
N SER A 420 2.69 -17.20 24.75
CA SER A 420 1.57 -16.48 24.12
C SER A 420 2.16 -15.42 23.18
N ILE A 421 1.77 -14.17 23.35
CA ILE A 421 2.31 -13.03 22.60
C ILE A 421 3.56 -12.39 23.28
N TYR A 422 4.06 -12.94 24.39
CA TYR A 422 5.20 -12.41 25.14
C TYR A 422 6.38 -13.40 25.15
N MET A 423 7.30 -13.24 26.11
CA MET A 423 8.43 -14.15 26.32
C MET A 423 8.47 -14.67 27.76
N ARG A 424 9.13 -15.81 27.98
CA ARG A 424 9.45 -16.36 29.30
C ARG A 424 10.91 -16.79 29.38
N LYS A 425 11.55 -16.46 30.51
CA LYS A 425 12.91 -16.90 30.85
C LYS A 425 12.89 -18.08 31.81
N PHE A 426 13.61 -19.14 31.49
CA PHE A 426 13.84 -20.32 32.32
C PHE A 426 15.33 -20.48 32.64
N ASN A 427 15.62 -21.19 33.72
CA ASN A 427 16.96 -21.68 34.01
C ASN A 427 16.93 -23.21 34.12
N ILE A 428 17.75 -23.92 33.33
CA ILE A 428 17.64 -25.38 33.19
C ILE A 428 18.08 -26.17 34.43
N THR A 429 18.89 -25.59 35.31
CA THR A 429 19.38 -26.29 36.51
C THR A 429 18.41 -26.20 37.67
N THR A 430 17.43 -25.29 37.58
CA THR A 430 16.48 -25.03 38.65
C THR A 430 15.05 -25.10 38.09
N PRO A 431 14.33 -26.22 38.31
CA PRO A 431 12.96 -26.35 37.84
C PRO A 431 12.11 -25.16 38.32
N SER A 432 11.49 -24.44 37.37
CA SER A 432 10.75 -23.21 37.67
C SER A 432 9.58 -23.01 36.70
N SER A 433 8.65 -22.13 37.06
CA SER A 433 7.55 -21.71 36.17
C SER A 433 7.98 -20.74 35.06
N GLY A 434 9.25 -20.33 35.05
CA GLY A 434 9.78 -19.26 34.23
C GLY A 434 9.33 -17.86 34.70
N THR A 435 10.05 -16.84 34.25
CA THR A 435 9.72 -15.42 34.50
C THR A 435 9.28 -14.76 33.20
N THR A 436 8.07 -14.20 33.14
CA THR A 436 7.57 -13.48 31.95
C THR A 436 8.39 -12.20 31.72
N LYS A 437 8.71 -11.95 30.45
CA LYS A 437 9.43 -10.78 29.96
C LYS A 437 8.58 -10.06 28.91
N TYR A 438 8.73 -8.74 28.86
CA TYR A 438 7.90 -7.85 28.04
C TYR A 438 8.80 -7.06 27.09
N PRO A 439 8.97 -7.52 25.84
CA PRO A 439 9.45 -6.65 24.76
C PRO A 439 8.53 -5.42 24.58
N HIS A 440 9.00 -4.42 23.84
CA HIS A 440 8.23 -3.23 23.47
C HIS A 440 7.01 -3.61 22.63
N HIS A 441 7.19 -4.49 21.64
CA HIS A 441 6.14 -5.10 20.84
C HIS A 441 6.01 -6.60 21.15
N VAL A 442 4.78 -7.10 21.08
CA VAL A 442 4.41 -8.50 21.34
C VAL A 442 4.59 -9.37 20.09
N ASP A 443 4.17 -10.63 20.15
CA ASP A 443 4.25 -11.63 19.08
C ASP A 443 5.70 -11.97 18.69
N VAL A 444 6.35 -12.76 19.54
CA VAL A 444 7.78 -13.04 19.43
C VAL A 444 8.04 -14.22 18.48
N GLU A 445 8.76 -13.94 17.41
CA GLU A 445 9.02 -14.87 16.32
C GLU A 445 10.39 -15.56 16.43
N ASP A 446 11.43 -14.83 16.85
CA ASP A 446 12.80 -15.36 16.98
C ASP A 446 13.48 -14.79 18.23
N ILE A 447 14.37 -15.56 18.85
CA ILE A 447 15.13 -15.17 20.06
C ILE A 447 16.59 -15.59 19.94
N ILE A 448 17.50 -14.63 19.88
CA ILE A 448 18.91 -14.87 19.57
C ILE A 448 19.80 -14.32 20.68
N TYR A 449 20.59 -15.19 21.32
CA TYR A 449 21.63 -14.74 22.26
C TYR A 449 22.89 -14.32 21.51
N HIS A 450 23.50 -13.20 21.93
CA HIS A 450 24.74 -12.73 21.32
C HIS A 450 25.89 -13.72 21.59
N PRO A 451 26.72 -14.07 20.59
CA PRO A 451 27.73 -15.14 20.71
C PRO A 451 28.89 -14.83 21.68
N TYR A 452 29.04 -13.58 22.13
CA TYR A 452 30.10 -13.14 23.03
C TYR A 452 29.63 -12.37 24.28
N ASN A 453 28.32 -12.13 24.43
CA ASN A 453 27.79 -11.41 25.58
C ASN A 453 26.46 -12.04 26.04
N SER A 454 26.46 -12.72 27.19
CA SER A 454 25.26 -13.38 27.73
C SER A 454 24.14 -12.42 28.15
N ASP A 455 24.47 -11.14 28.38
CA ASP A 455 23.48 -10.12 28.73
C ASP A 455 22.84 -9.49 27.48
N GLU A 456 23.42 -9.70 26.30
CA GLU A 456 22.87 -9.21 25.04
C GLU A 456 22.02 -10.28 24.36
N VAL A 457 20.72 -9.99 24.22
CA VAL A 457 19.73 -10.87 23.59
C VAL A 457 18.92 -10.06 22.60
N TRP A 458 18.60 -10.66 21.47
CA TRP A 458 17.78 -10.08 20.42
C TRP A 458 16.46 -10.82 20.32
N ALA A 459 15.40 -10.09 20.01
CA ALA A 459 14.08 -10.65 19.74
C ALA A 459 13.55 -10.07 18.42
N CYS A 460 13.06 -10.95 17.56
CA CYS A 460 12.26 -10.58 16.41
C CYS A 460 10.79 -10.69 16.79
N THR A 461 9.99 -9.71 16.39
CA THR A 461 8.58 -9.63 16.73
C THR A 461 7.75 -9.15 15.54
N HIS A 462 6.43 -9.19 15.66
CA HIS A 462 5.55 -8.54 14.68
C HIS A 462 5.70 -7.01 14.61
N GLY A 463 6.47 -6.39 15.50
CA GLY A 463 6.81 -4.96 15.48
C GLY A 463 8.26 -4.67 15.10
N GLY A 464 9.03 -5.67 14.67
CA GLY A 464 10.39 -5.51 14.18
C GLY A 464 11.42 -6.21 15.06
N VAL A 465 12.56 -5.54 15.29
CA VAL A 465 13.68 -6.11 16.05
C VAL A 465 13.94 -5.34 17.33
N GLU A 466 14.21 -6.06 18.42
CA GLU A 466 14.50 -5.48 19.73
C GLU A 466 15.74 -6.10 20.37
N LYS A 467 16.47 -5.27 21.12
CA LYS A 467 17.70 -5.65 21.82
C LYS A 467 17.54 -5.51 23.33
N SER A 468 17.96 -6.52 24.07
CA SER A 468 18.19 -6.47 25.51
C SER A 468 19.68 -6.37 25.81
N THR A 469 20.03 -5.70 26.92
CA THR A 469 21.41 -5.61 27.44
C THR A 469 21.54 -6.08 28.88
N ASP A 470 20.49 -6.72 29.41
CA ASP A 470 20.37 -7.22 30.77
C ASP A 470 19.74 -8.64 30.83
N GLY A 471 20.02 -9.44 29.79
CA GLY A 471 19.63 -10.84 29.69
C GLY A 471 18.12 -11.04 29.54
N GLY A 472 17.46 -10.15 28.79
CA GLY A 472 16.03 -10.18 28.47
C GLY A 472 15.13 -9.53 29.54
N THR A 473 15.65 -8.67 30.41
CA THR A 473 14.85 -8.02 31.48
C THR A 473 14.22 -6.71 31.01
N SER A 474 14.93 -5.94 30.20
CA SER A 474 14.44 -4.77 29.47
C SER A 474 14.88 -4.83 28.01
N TRP A 475 14.14 -4.15 27.14
CA TRP A 475 14.30 -4.19 25.70
C TRP A 475 14.42 -2.78 25.12
N ILE A 476 15.09 -2.67 23.97
CA ILE A 476 15.36 -1.44 23.24
C ILE A 476 14.97 -1.70 21.79
N ALA A 477 14.03 -0.92 21.26
CA ALA A 477 13.62 -0.97 19.86
C ALA A 477 14.80 -0.67 18.92
N LYS A 478 14.92 -1.45 17.84
CA LYS A 478 15.95 -1.37 16.80
C LYS A 478 15.31 -1.34 15.40
N TYR A 479 14.39 -0.41 15.21
CA TYR A 479 13.49 -0.37 14.05
C TYR A 479 13.97 0.51 12.90
N ASN A 480 14.90 1.44 13.15
CA ASN A 480 15.30 2.46 12.19
C ASN A 480 15.78 1.86 10.85
N GLY A 481 15.11 2.23 9.76
CA GLY A 481 15.37 1.74 8.40
C GLY A 481 14.71 0.40 8.05
N LEU A 482 13.98 -0.24 8.98
CA LEU A 482 13.17 -1.43 8.68
C LEU A 482 11.83 -1.02 8.06
N SER A 483 11.78 -1.06 6.73
CA SER A 483 10.58 -0.84 5.93
C SER A 483 9.72 -2.11 5.85
N VAL A 484 9.13 -2.56 6.96
CA VAL A 484 8.36 -3.83 6.99
C VAL A 484 6.89 -3.68 7.38
N ALA A 485 6.39 -2.43 7.40
CA ALA A 485 5.04 -2.13 7.83
C ALA A 485 3.99 -2.77 6.91
N ASN A 486 3.02 -3.48 7.51
CA ASN A 486 1.93 -4.13 6.80
C ASN A 486 0.73 -3.19 6.63
N VAL A 487 0.74 -2.35 5.59
CA VAL A 487 -0.38 -1.44 5.33
C VAL A 487 -1.61 -2.22 4.86
N GLU A 488 -2.61 -2.41 5.72
CA GLU A 488 -3.91 -2.97 5.32
C GLU A 488 -4.76 -1.92 4.60
N LYS A 489 -4.76 -0.68 5.10
CA LYS A 489 -5.55 0.45 4.57
C LYS A 489 -4.79 1.77 4.76
N MET A 490 -5.08 2.74 3.91
CA MET A 490 -4.49 4.08 3.95
C MET A 490 -5.57 5.16 3.77
N ALA A 491 -5.29 6.39 4.15
CA ALA A 491 -6.02 7.58 3.75
C ALA A 491 -5.06 8.78 3.67
N THR A 492 -5.06 9.51 2.57
CA THR A 492 -4.38 10.79 2.38
C THR A 492 -5.41 11.91 2.42
N SER A 493 -5.04 13.04 3.03
CA SER A 493 -5.82 14.26 2.89
C SER A 493 -5.82 14.72 1.44
N VAL A 494 -6.99 15.15 0.95
CA VAL A 494 -7.17 15.68 -0.40
C VAL A 494 -6.65 17.12 -0.51
N THR A 495 -6.72 17.89 0.58
CA THR A 495 -6.38 19.32 0.61
C THR A 495 -4.96 19.61 1.10
N ASP A 496 -4.41 18.73 1.94
CA ASP A 496 -3.20 18.99 2.72
C ASP A 496 -2.27 17.75 2.70
N PRO A 497 -1.28 17.69 1.79
CA PRO A 497 -0.55 16.46 1.47
C PRO A 497 0.34 15.91 2.61
N GLU A 498 0.58 16.71 3.65
CA GLU A 498 1.30 16.34 4.87
C GLU A 498 0.54 15.36 5.78
N TYR A 499 -0.78 15.24 5.62
CA TYR A 499 -1.59 14.32 6.42
C TYR A 499 -1.85 13.01 5.68
N VAL A 500 -1.20 11.94 6.16
CA VAL A 500 -1.44 10.56 5.72
C VAL A 500 -1.66 9.69 6.95
N MET A 501 -2.70 8.87 6.90
CA MET A 501 -3.00 7.86 7.90
C MET A 501 -2.90 6.46 7.30
N VAL A 502 -2.40 5.51 8.09
CA VAL A 502 -2.33 4.10 7.73
C VAL A 502 -2.91 3.24 8.85
N GLY A 503 -3.65 2.22 8.48
CA GLY A 503 -3.96 1.08 9.34
C GLY A 503 -2.96 -0.02 9.06
N LEU A 504 -2.16 -0.35 10.07
CA LEU A 504 -1.14 -1.38 9.98
C LEU A 504 -1.60 -2.66 10.68
N TYR A 505 -1.40 -3.79 10.00
CA TYR A 505 -1.50 -5.09 10.65
C TYR A 505 -0.40 -5.20 11.72
N HIS A 506 -0.73 -5.60 12.95
CA HIS A 506 0.10 -5.62 14.16
C HIS A 506 0.47 -4.27 14.80
N ASP A 507 0.76 -3.21 14.02
CA ASP A 507 1.33 -1.96 14.58
C ASP A 507 0.33 -0.82 14.82
N GLY A 508 -0.96 -1.07 14.58
CA GLY A 508 -2.04 -0.14 14.87
C GLY A 508 -2.26 0.94 13.80
N THR A 509 -3.09 1.94 14.13
CA THR A 509 -3.30 3.08 13.23
C THR A 509 -2.22 4.12 13.47
N GLN A 510 -1.53 4.54 12.41
CA GLN A 510 -0.51 5.58 12.46
C GLN A 510 -0.87 6.77 11.57
N ILE A 511 -0.28 7.93 11.86
CA ILE A 511 -0.46 9.17 11.10
C ILE A 511 0.88 9.88 10.94
N THR A 512 1.05 10.61 9.84
CA THR A 512 2.04 11.68 9.74
C THR A 512 1.38 13.05 9.61
N ARG A 513 2.07 14.05 10.16
CA ARG A 513 1.72 15.48 10.13
C ARG A 513 2.93 16.34 9.74
N THR A 514 3.95 15.72 9.17
CA THR A 514 5.19 16.41 8.83
C THR A 514 4.96 17.23 7.57
N ASP A 515 5.23 18.54 7.62
CA ASP A 515 5.11 19.45 6.47
C ASP A 515 5.64 18.79 5.18
N TYR A 516 4.84 18.84 4.12
CA TYR A 516 5.17 18.19 2.87
C TYR A 516 6.27 18.94 2.11
N GLY A 517 7.19 18.19 1.49
CA GLY A 517 8.25 18.73 0.62
C GLY A 517 8.64 17.76 -0.49
N ILE A 518 9.44 18.21 -1.47
CA ILE A 518 9.84 17.37 -2.63
C ILE A 518 10.62 16.12 -2.23
N ALA A 519 11.43 16.20 -1.17
CA ALA A 519 12.15 15.07 -0.59
C ALA A 519 11.55 14.75 0.79
N TRP A 520 10.28 14.36 0.80
CA TRP A 520 9.52 14.16 2.03
C TRP A 520 10.01 12.90 2.76
N SER A 521 10.39 13.06 4.03
CA SER A 521 10.70 11.97 4.95
C SER A 521 9.89 12.24 6.22
N PRO A 522 8.63 11.79 6.26
CA PRO A 522 7.73 12.11 7.36
C PRO A 522 8.06 11.33 8.63
N GLU A 523 7.86 12.01 9.75
CA GLU A 523 7.71 11.36 11.06
C GLU A 523 6.31 10.77 11.19
N TRP A 524 6.22 9.57 11.77
CA TRP A 524 4.97 8.84 11.98
C TRP A 524 4.65 8.72 13.47
N GLU A 525 3.37 8.77 13.83
CA GLU A 525 2.88 8.63 15.20
C GLU A 525 1.76 7.61 15.28
N ARG A 526 1.83 6.70 16.26
CA ARG A 526 0.77 5.74 16.58
C ARG A 526 -0.42 6.41 17.30
N ILE A 527 -1.60 6.32 16.71
CA ILE A 527 -2.87 6.85 17.23
C ILE A 527 -3.64 5.82 18.04
N LEU A 528 -3.79 4.61 17.49
CA LEU A 528 -4.44 3.45 18.11
C LEU A 528 -3.48 2.25 18.09
N GLY A 529 -3.50 1.41 19.14
CA GLY A 529 -2.75 0.15 19.18
C GLY A 529 -3.60 -1.06 18.81
N GLY A 530 -3.02 -2.26 18.88
CA GLY A 530 -3.61 -3.48 18.29
C GLY A 530 -3.48 -3.45 16.77
N ASP A 531 -4.25 -4.28 16.05
CA ASP A 531 -4.29 -4.21 14.58
C ASP A 531 -5.04 -2.95 14.12
N GLY A 532 -4.38 -2.14 13.30
CA GLY A 532 -4.93 -0.96 12.65
C GLY A 532 -5.76 -1.34 11.43
N MET A 533 -6.92 -0.72 11.31
CA MET A 533 -7.88 -0.99 10.23
C MET A 533 -8.12 0.28 9.39
N ARG A 534 -9.31 0.48 8.81
CA ARG A 534 -9.63 1.61 7.91
C ARG A 534 -9.48 3.01 8.57
N PRO A 535 -8.44 3.81 8.24
CA PRO A 535 -8.45 5.22 8.57
C PRO A 535 -9.30 5.99 7.54
N LEU A 536 -9.82 7.16 7.93
CA LEU A 536 -10.56 8.06 7.06
C LEU A 536 -10.18 9.50 7.37
N ILE A 537 -9.87 10.27 6.33
CA ILE A 537 -9.66 11.72 6.41
C ILE A 537 -10.80 12.39 5.65
N ASP A 538 -11.41 13.40 6.26
CA ASP A 538 -12.46 14.21 5.63
C ASP A 538 -11.88 14.92 4.39
N PRO A 539 -12.49 14.75 3.20
CA PRO A 539 -11.98 15.28 1.94
C PRO A 539 -12.08 16.81 1.80
N ILE A 540 -12.79 17.50 2.70
CA ILE A 540 -12.93 18.96 2.69
C ILE A 540 -12.17 19.61 3.85
N ASN A 541 -12.22 19.01 5.03
CA ASN A 541 -11.54 19.54 6.22
C ASN A 541 -10.76 18.44 6.95
N PRO A 542 -9.46 18.28 6.69
CA PRO A 542 -8.68 17.17 7.22
C PRO A 542 -8.49 17.21 8.74
N LYS A 543 -8.93 18.27 9.43
CA LYS A 543 -9.04 18.23 10.90
C LYS A 543 -9.94 17.11 11.39
N ASN A 544 -10.97 16.79 10.60
CA ASN A 544 -11.92 15.73 10.89
C ASN A 544 -11.34 14.41 10.37
N MET A 545 -11.01 13.50 11.28
CA MET A 545 -10.42 12.22 10.92
C MET A 545 -10.97 11.10 11.80
N TRP A 546 -11.01 9.90 11.22
CA TRP A 546 -11.33 8.68 11.93
C TRP A 546 -10.19 7.68 11.82
N ALA A 547 -9.92 7.03 12.93
CA ALA A 547 -9.01 5.90 13.04
C ALA A 547 -9.82 4.71 13.52
N SER A 548 -9.50 3.52 13.04
CA SER A 548 -10.12 2.29 13.52
C SER A 548 -9.09 1.20 13.83
N ALA A 549 -9.46 0.32 14.75
CA ALA A 549 -8.64 -0.82 15.17
C ALA A 549 -9.51 -2.08 15.33
N GLN A 550 -8.86 -3.22 15.60
CA GLN A 550 -9.53 -4.50 15.87
C GLN A 550 -10.67 -4.41 16.89
N HIS A 551 -11.59 -5.38 16.84
CA HIS A 551 -12.83 -5.38 17.63
C HIS A 551 -13.66 -4.10 17.45
N GLY A 552 -13.59 -3.52 16.24
CA GLY A 552 -14.44 -2.42 15.81
C GLY A 552 -14.33 -1.15 16.63
N SER A 553 -13.13 -0.90 17.13
CA SER A 553 -12.84 0.34 17.84
C SER A 553 -12.74 1.47 16.82
N TRP A 554 -13.44 2.58 17.06
CA TRP A 554 -13.34 3.81 16.25
C TRP A 554 -12.99 5.00 17.14
N ALA A 555 -12.00 5.78 16.73
CA ALA A 555 -11.65 7.06 17.33
C ALA A 555 -11.88 8.18 16.32
N TYR A 556 -12.39 9.30 16.81
CA TYR A 556 -12.64 10.51 16.04
C TYR A 556 -11.84 11.67 16.60
N SER A 557 -11.34 12.51 15.69
CA SER A 557 -10.69 13.77 15.99
C SER A 557 -11.26 14.90 15.12
N THR A 558 -11.16 16.12 15.66
CA THR A 558 -11.49 17.39 15.00
C THR A 558 -10.28 18.33 14.95
N ASP A 559 -9.10 17.80 15.21
CA ASP A 559 -7.84 18.53 15.38
C ASP A 559 -6.64 17.66 14.95
N TYR A 560 -6.77 16.95 13.82
CA TYR A 560 -5.69 16.15 13.23
C TYR A 560 -5.16 15.05 14.17
N PHE A 561 -5.98 14.53 15.09
CA PHE A 561 -5.58 13.63 16.16
C PHE A 561 -4.61 14.21 17.21
N ASP A 562 -4.47 15.53 17.32
CA ASP A 562 -3.82 16.16 18.48
C ASP A 562 -4.59 15.84 19.77
N SER A 563 -5.92 15.75 19.68
CA SER A 563 -6.78 15.16 20.69
C SER A 563 -7.64 14.06 20.11
N LYS A 564 -8.05 13.12 20.97
CA LYS A 564 -8.86 11.96 20.57
C LYS A 564 -10.08 11.79 21.43
N THR A 565 -11.22 11.63 20.75
CA THR A 565 -12.48 11.19 21.36
C THR A 565 -12.78 9.78 20.91
N TYR A 566 -12.94 8.88 21.87
CA TYR A 566 -13.29 7.49 21.59
C TYR A 566 -14.80 7.36 21.46
N SER A 567 -15.24 6.78 20.35
CA SER A 567 -16.60 6.33 20.18
C SER A 567 -16.59 4.80 20.19
N SER A 568 -17.13 4.18 21.24
CA SER A 568 -17.25 2.71 21.29
C SER A 568 -18.35 2.28 20.32
N LEU A 569 -17.97 1.88 19.11
CA LEU A 569 -18.92 1.61 18.04
C LEU A 569 -18.63 0.23 17.44
N SER A 570 -19.08 -0.82 18.15
CA SER A 570 -18.82 -2.24 17.87
C SER A 570 -18.85 -2.67 16.39
N SER A 571 -17.77 -3.30 15.95
CA SER A 571 -17.65 -4.31 14.88
C SER A 571 -16.56 -5.32 15.36
N ASP A 572 -16.28 -6.41 14.66
CA ASP A 572 -15.05 -7.20 14.90
C ASP A 572 -13.99 -6.78 13.86
N PHE A 573 -12.85 -7.48 13.80
CA PHE A 573 -11.61 -7.12 13.08
C PHE A 573 -11.79 -6.39 11.74
N TYR A 574 -12.87 -6.62 10.99
CA TYR A 574 -13.16 -5.90 9.76
C TYR A 574 -13.97 -4.61 10.02
N THR A 575 -13.29 -3.45 10.05
CA THR A 575 -13.95 -2.14 10.04
C THR A 575 -13.93 -1.56 8.63
N GLU A 576 -15.10 -1.45 8.03
CA GLU A 576 -15.23 -0.77 6.73
C GLU A 576 -16.15 0.44 6.84
N GLY A 577 -15.71 1.51 6.20
CA GLY A 577 -16.37 2.81 6.24
C GLY A 577 -15.86 3.73 5.15
N VAL A 578 -16.70 4.70 4.82
CA VAL A 578 -16.42 5.72 3.81
C VAL A 578 -17.12 7.03 4.17
N TYR A 579 -16.45 8.14 3.90
CA TYR A 579 -17.08 9.45 3.97
C TYR A 579 -18.03 9.65 2.79
N ASN A 580 -19.12 10.38 3.02
CA ASN A 580 -19.79 11.05 1.92
C ASN A 580 -18.86 12.13 1.38
N LYS A 581 -18.37 11.96 0.15
CA LYS A 581 -17.35 12.85 -0.43
C LYS A 581 -17.88 14.25 -0.77
N VAL A 582 -19.19 14.41 -0.94
CA VAL A 582 -19.84 15.70 -1.19
C VAL A 582 -20.26 16.38 0.12
N LEU A 583 -20.76 15.60 1.08
CA LEU A 583 -21.23 16.07 2.39
C LEU A 583 -20.53 15.33 3.56
N PRO A 584 -19.25 15.62 3.84
CA PRO A 584 -18.42 14.82 4.76
C PRO A 584 -18.77 14.94 6.24
N SER A 585 -19.78 15.73 6.59
CA SER A 585 -20.45 15.59 7.89
C SER A 585 -21.12 14.22 8.10
N ILE A 586 -21.23 13.42 7.04
CA ILE A 586 -21.85 12.09 7.01
C ILE A 586 -20.79 11.02 6.71
N MET A 587 -20.78 9.96 7.51
CA MET A 587 -20.04 8.73 7.24
C MET A 587 -21.00 7.54 7.13
N TYR A 588 -20.73 6.64 6.18
CA TYR A 588 -21.35 5.32 6.09
C TYR A 588 -20.37 4.22 6.50
N ARG A 589 -20.88 3.16 7.12
CA ARG A 589 -20.04 2.05 7.61
C ARG A 589 -20.79 0.74 7.72
N ALA A 590 -20.07 -0.35 7.58
CA ALA A 590 -20.57 -1.68 7.91
C ALA A 590 -20.41 -1.94 9.42
N ALA A 591 -21.46 -2.39 10.10
CA ALA A 591 -21.35 -2.81 11.49
C ALA A 591 -22.35 -3.94 11.82
N TYR A 592 -22.08 -4.67 12.90
CA TYR A 592 -22.96 -5.75 13.32
C TYR A 592 -24.31 -5.21 13.81
N LEU A 593 -25.37 -5.85 13.35
CA LEU A 593 -26.66 -5.82 14.02
C LEU A 593 -26.65 -6.76 15.25
N ASN A 594 -26.03 -7.93 15.11
CA ASN A 594 -25.86 -8.91 16.18
C ASN A 594 -24.46 -9.58 16.11
N PRO A 595 -23.54 -9.26 17.03
CA PRO A 595 -22.18 -9.81 17.05
C PRO A 595 -22.13 -11.35 17.15
N SER A 596 -23.14 -12.00 17.74
CA SER A 596 -23.13 -13.46 17.92
C SER A 596 -23.33 -14.24 16.61
N ASN A 597 -23.88 -13.59 15.57
CA ASN A 597 -24.20 -14.22 14.29
C ASN A 597 -23.47 -13.57 13.10
N PHE A 598 -22.65 -12.54 13.34
CA PHE A 598 -21.96 -11.77 12.29
C PHE A 598 -22.91 -11.13 11.26
N ASP A 599 -24.11 -10.75 11.68
CA ASP A 599 -25.11 -10.11 10.81
C ASP A 599 -24.72 -8.65 10.55
N TYR A 600 -24.29 -8.30 9.33
CA TYR A 600 -23.88 -6.93 8.95
C TYR A 600 -25.03 -6.09 8.38
N GLU A 601 -25.08 -4.82 8.76
CA GLU A 601 -25.90 -3.80 8.12
C GLU A 601 -25.09 -2.51 7.88
N VAL A 602 -25.58 -1.66 6.99
CA VAL A 602 -25.05 -0.32 6.72
C VAL A 602 -25.60 0.66 7.76
N TYR A 603 -24.69 1.38 8.40
CA TYR A 603 -25.00 2.46 9.34
C TYR A 603 -24.59 3.80 8.76
N ARG A 604 -25.40 4.82 9.06
CA ARG A 604 -25.11 6.23 8.80
C ARG A 604 -24.81 6.97 10.11
N THR A 605 -23.79 7.83 10.09
CA THR A 605 -23.31 8.61 11.24
C THR A 605 -23.17 10.08 10.86
N ASN A 606 -23.89 10.98 11.54
CA ASN A 606 -23.93 12.43 11.20
C ASN A 606 -23.66 13.37 12.40
N ASP A 607 -23.65 12.83 13.63
CA ASP A 607 -23.60 13.60 14.90
C ASP A 607 -23.14 12.74 16.10
N GLY A 608 -22.44 11.63 15.83
CA GLY A 608 -22.12 10.60 16.82
C GLY A 608 -23.26 9.61 17.12
N THR A 609 -24.46 9.78 16.53
CA THR A 609 -25.52 8.77 16.55
C THR A 609 -25.46 7.88 15.32
N ASN A 610 -25.57 6.56 15.53
CA ASN A 610 -25.57 5.58 14.45
C ASN A 610 -26.99 5.14 14.12
N LYS A 611 -27.33 5.18 12.84
CA LYS A 611 -28.64 4.73 12.36
C LYS A 611 -28.45 3.66 11.30
N VAL A 612 -29.05 2.49 11.51
CA VAL A 612 -29.15 1.45 10.48
C VAL A 612 -29.99 2.01 9.32
N ILE A 613 -29.48 1.91 8.09
CA ILE A 613 -30.11 2.44 6.87
C ILE A 613 -30.29 1.38 5.77
N SER A 614 -29.96 0.12 6.06
CA SER A 614 -30.22 -1.04 5.20
C SER A 614 -31.03 -2.11 5.94
N THR A 615 -31.56 -3.05 5.17
CA THR A 615 -32.27 -4.25 5.65
C THR A 615 -31.73 -5.48 4.93
N PHE A 616 -30.41 -5.53 4.70
CA PHE A 616 -29.80 -6.56 3.89
C PHE A 616 -29.91 -7.94 4.52
N GLN A 617 -29.91 -8.05 5.84
CA GLN A 617 -30.08 -9.34 6.52
C GLN A 617 -31.49 -9.92 6.36
N GLU A 618 -32.50 -9.07 6.11
CA GLU A 618 -33.85 -9.55 5.81
C GLU A 618 -33.93 -10.13 4.39
N GLN A 619 -33.18 -9.56 3.45
CA GLN A 619 -33.19 -9.96 2.04
C GLN A 619 -32.17 -11.07 1.73
N TYR A 620 -31.02 -11.02 2.36
CA TYR A 620 -29.86 -11.90 2.19
C TYR A 620 -29.32 -12.32 3.58
N PRO A 621 -29.97 -13.31 4.23
CA PRO A 621 -29.58 -13.72 5.59
C PRO A 621 -28.13 -14.19 5.67
N GLY A 622 -27.37 -13.66 6.64
CA GLY A 622 -25.95 -14.01 6.83
C GLY A 622 -25.01 -13.39 5.80
N CYS A 623 -25.44 -12.36 5.06
CA CYS A 623 -24.59 -11.68 4.11
C CYS A 623 -23.44 -10.91 4.78
N LEU A 624 -22.30 -10.84 4.08
CA LEU A 624 -21.14 -10.05 4.46
C LEU A 624 -21.12 -8.76 3.66
N ILE A 625 -21.04 -7.60 4.33
CA ILE A 625 -20.73 -6.34 3.65
C ILE A 625 -19.21 -6.25 3.49
N TRP A 626 -18.76 -6.15 2.24
CA TRP A 626 -17.35 -6.16 1.91
C TRP A 626 -16.75 -4.75 1.83
N GLN A 627 -17.35 -3.82 1.09
CA GLN A 627 -16.85 -2.45 0.91
C GLN A 627 -17.99 -1.48 0.59
N LEU A 628 -17.76 -0.20 0.87
CA LEU A 628 -18.68 0.91 0.60
C LEU A 628 -17.98 1.98 -0.24
N PHE A 629 -18.67 2.55 -1.23
CA PHE A 629 -18.10 3.51 -2.18
C PHE A 629 -19.01 4.72 -2.39
N THR A 630 -18.42 5.91 -2.35
CA THR A 630 -19.11 7.19 -2.59
C THR A 630 -18.45 7.93 -3.78
N PRO A 631 -19.24 8.60 -4.63
CA PRO A 631 -18.74 9.46 -5.71
C PRO A 631 -18.53 10.90 -5.22
N TYR A 632 -17.78 11.70 -6.00
CA TYR A 632 -17.61 13.14 -5.77
C TYR A 632 -18.73 14.00 -6.39
N THR A 633 -19.66 13.41 -7.13
CA THR A 633 -20.68 14.14 -7.92
C THR A 633 -22.05 14.23 -7.24
N ASN A 634 -22.36 13.34 -6.28
CA ASN A 634 -23.70 13.20 -5.74
C ASN A 634 -23.70 12.80 -4.26
N GLU A 635 -24.25 13.67 -3.40
CA GLU A 635 -24.33 13.43 -1.96
C GLU A 635 -25.32 12.32 -1.59
N ASP A 636 -26.30 12.01 -2.42
CA ASP A 636 -27.33 11.00 -2.13
C ASP A 636 -26.98 9.59 -2.61
N PHE A 637 -25.74 9.39 -3.09
CA PHE A 637 -25.31 8.17 -3.75
C PHE A 637 -24.40 7.30 -2.87
N LEU A 638 -24.68 6.00 -2.80
CA LEU A 638 -23.83 5.01 -2.14
C LEU A 638 -23.89 3.67 -2.87
N LEU A 639 -22.72 3.08 -3.14
CA LEU A 639 -22.59 1.67 -3.53
C LEU A 639 -22.08 0.84 -2.37
N VAL A 640 -22.58 -0.39 -2.27
CA VAL A 640 -22.16 -1.40 -1.30
C VAL A 640 -21.95 -2.72 -2.01
N SER A 641 -20.72 -3.25 -1.96
CA SER A 641 -20.44 -4.61 -2.40
C SER A 641 -20.65 -5.57 -1.24
N MET A 642 -21.36 -6.66 -1.48
CA MET A 642 -21.68 -7.66 -0.45
C MET A 642 -21.73 -9.07 -1.02
N ARG A 643 -21.50 -10.06 -0.16
CA ARG A 643 -21.60 -11.50 -0.48
C ARG A 643 -22.78 -12.11 0.25
N ASP A 644 -23.71 -12.70 -0.50
CA ASP A 644 -24.70 -13.64 0.04
C ASP A 644 -24.01 -14.99 0.28
N ASN A 645 -23.72 -15.26 1.55
CA ASN A 645 -23.03 -16.47 1.97
C ASN A 645 -23.89 -17.74 1.83
N THR A 646 -25.20 -17.62 1.63
CA THR A 646 -26.10 -18.79 1.54
C THR A 646 -26.02 -19.50 0.19
N ILE A 647 -25.74 -18.74 -0.87
CA ILE A 647 -25.64 -19.23 -2.26
C ILE A 647 -24.31 -18.87 -2.92
N ASP A 648 -23.39 -18.26 -2.16
CA ASP A 648 -22.08 -17.82 -2.61
C ASP A 648 -22.14 -16.86 -3.82
N GLN A 649 -22.99 -15.82 -3.68
CA GLN A 649 -23.25 -14.83 -4.73
C GLN A 649 -22.84 -13.43 -4.29
N TRP A 650 -22.15 -12.70 -5.18
CA TRP A 650 -21.81 -11.31 -5.02
C TRP A 650 -22.92 -10.39 -5.55
N HIS A 651 -23.18 -9.34 -4.79
CA HIS A 651 -24.17 -8.30 -5.09
C HIS A 651 -23.51 -6.92 -5.00
N LEU A 652 -24.00 -6.00 -5.82
CA LEU A 652 -23.63 -4.59 -5.78
C LEU A 652 -24.90 -3.77 -5.55
N GLN A 653 -25.12 -3.37 -4.30
CA GLN A 653 -26.29 -2.60 -3.91
C GLN A 653 -26.05 -1.12 -4.13
N ARG A 654 -27.01 -0.42 -4.72
CA ARG A 654 -27.01 1.03 -4.92
C ARG A 654 -28.17 1.69 -4.22
N SER A 655 -27.89 2.81 -3.56
CA SER A 655 -28.89 3.80 -3.17
C SER A 655 -28.59 5.15 -3.82
N THR A 656 -29.63 5.86 -4.26
CA THR A 656 -29.55 7.23 -4.81
C THR A 656 -30.38 8.21 -3.98
N ASN A 657 -30.72 7.82 -2.74
CA ASN A 657 -31.44 8.64 -1.76
C ASN A 657 -30.91 8.37 -0.34
N ILE A 658 -29.61 8.13 -0.22
CA ILE A 658 -29.01 7.57 1.00
C ILE A 658 -29.12 8.49 2.23
N ASN A 659 -29.38 9.79 2.03
CA ASN A 659 -29.54 10.76 3.13
C ASN A 659 -30.98 10.92 3.62
N GLU A 660 -31.96 10.23 3.02
CA GLU A 660 -33.34 10.20 3.48
C GLU A 660 -33.47 9.67 4.93
N LEU A 661 -34.66 9.78 5.53
CA LEU A 661 -34.92 9.10 6.80
C LEU A 661 -34.67 7.58 6.66
N PRO A 662 -34.09 6.89 7.66
CA PRO A 662 -33.67 5.49 7.51
C PRO A 662 -34.71 4.53 6.92
N LEU A 663 -35.99 4.67 7.31
CA LEU A 663 -37.08 3.84 6.80
C LEU A 663 -37.47 4.13 5.33
N ASN A 664 -36.97 5.22 4.75
CA ASN A 664 -37.26 5.67 3.40
C ASN A 664 -36.06 5.48 2.45
N VAL A 665 -34.91 5.00 2.94
CA VAL A 665 -33.76 4.69 2.10
C VAL A 665 -34.13 3.51 1.18
N HIS A 666 -33.83 3.65 -0.11
CA HIS A 666 -34.12 2.63 -1.11
C HIS A 666 -32.82 2.03 -1.64
N TRP A 667 -32.83 0.71 -1.79
CA TRP A 667 -31.72 -0.08 -2.30
C TRP A 667 -32.12 -0.80 -3.58
N SER A 668 -31.19 -0.86 -4.53
CA SER A 668 -31.34 -1.55 -5.80
C SER A 668 -30.12 -2.44 -6.05
N ASP A 669 -30.36 -3.72 -6.32
CA ASP A 669 -29.31 -4.68 -6.67
C ASP A 669 -28.93 -4.48 -8.14
N LEU A 670 -27.66 -4.14 -8.40
CA LEU A 670 -27.15 -3.86 -9.73
C LEU A 670 -26.62 -5.15 -10.40
N PRO A 671 -26.94 -5.39 -11.69
CA PRO A 671 -26.37 -6.51 -12.42
C PRO A 671 -24.84 -6.43 -12.50
N LEU A 672 -24.16 -7.54 -12.25
CA LEU A 672 -22.70 -7.68 -12.35
C LEU A 672 -22.30 -8.46 -13.62
N PRO A 673 -21.15 -8.13 -14.25
CA PRO A 673 -20.62 -8.88 -15.40
C PRO A 673 -20.40 -10.38 -15.11
N ARG A 674 -19.95 -10.70 -13.90
CA ARG A 674 -19.78 -12.07 -13.39
C ARG A 674 -19.88 -12.15 -11.87
N ASN A 675 -20.12 -13.35 -11.35
CA ASN A 675 -20.06 -13.64 -9.93
C ASN A 675 -18.60 -13.90 -9.51
N SER A 676 -17.97 -12.97 -8.79
CA SER A 676 -16.63 -13.13 -8.19
C SER A 676 -16.38 -12.04 -7.15
N TRP A 677 -15.31 -12.19 -6.36
CA TRP A 677 -14.85 -11.19 -5.41
C TRP A 677 -14.61 -9.84 -6.08
N ILE A 678 -15.25 -8.79 -5.55
CA ILE A 678 -15.06 -7.42 -6.00
C ILE A 678 -13.91 -6.83 -5.18
N ALA A 679 -12.82 -6.47 -5.86
CA ALA A 679 -11.64 -5.89 -5.26
C ALA A 679 -11.82 -4.39 -5.00
N SER A 680 -12.34 -3.66 -5.97
CA SER A 680 -12.57 -2.24 -5.81
C SER A 680 -13.56 -1.72 -6.83
N VAL A 681 -14.12 -0.57 -6.50
CA VAL A 681 -15.00 0.21 -7.34
C VAL A 681 -14.58 1.67 -7.26
N ASP A 682 -14.45 2.31 -8.41
CA ASP A 682 -14.33 3.77 -8.50
C ASP A 682 -15.26 4.32 -9.59
N PHE A 683 -15.48 5.63 -9.62
CA PHE A 683 -16.50 6.29 -10.43
C PHE A 683 -15.88 7.06 -11.59
N ASP A 684 -16.64 7.25 -12.67
CA ASP A 684 -16.29 8.33 -13.60
C ASP A 684 -16.41 9.67 -12.86
N PRO A 685 -15.38 10.53 -12.90
CA PRO A 685 -15.35 11.81 -12.21
C PRO A 685 -16.54 12.72 -12.47
N ASP A 686 -17.19 12.59 -13.64
CA ASP A 686 -18.27 13.47 -14.07
C ASP A 686 -19.66 12.79 -14.03
N ASN A 687 -19.73 11.49 -13.74
CA ASN A 687 -20.99 10.74 -13.77
C ASN A 687 -20.96 9.51 -12.86
N GLU A 688 -21.67 9.57 -11.73
CA GLU A 688 -21.75 8.50 -10.74
C GLU A 688 -22.41 7.19 -11.24
N ASP A 689 -23.18 7.23 -12.33
CA ASP A 689 -23.76 6.02 -12.93
C ASP A 689 -22.75 5.27 -13.82
N ILE A 690 -21.59 5.85 -14.13
CA ILE A 690 -20.49 5.17 -14.82
C ILE A 690 -19.48 4.71 -13.79
N VAL A 691 -19.27 3.40 -13.72
CA VAL A 691 -18.51 2.74 -12.65
C VAL A 691 -17.37 1.91 -13.25
N TYR A 692 -16.18 2.02 -12.67
CA TYR A 692 -15.04 1.16 -12.94
C TYR A 692 -14.95 0.10 -11.84
N LEU A 693 -15.25 -1.15 -12.20
CA LEU A 693 -15.29 -2.28 -11.26
C LEU A 693 -14.13 -3.23 -11.53
N VAL A 694 -13.39 -3.57 -10.47
CA VAL A 694 -12.28 -4.51 -10.50
C VAL A 694 -12.64 -5.74 -9.68
N TYR A 695 -12.42 -6.92 -10.25
CA TYR A 695 -12.49 -8.19 -9.55
C TYR A 695 -11.12 -8.57 -8.96
N SER A 696 -11.10 -9.29 -7.84
CA SER A 696 -9.87 -9.68 -7.14
C SER A 696 -8.96 -10.61 -7.92
N ASN A 697 -9.46 -11.26 -8.97
CA ASN A 697 -8.68 -12.10 -9.86
C ASN A 697 -9.09 -11.92 -11.32
N SER A 698 -8.13 -12.02 -12.24
CA SER A 698 -8.43 -12.23 -13.66
C SER A 698 -8.83 -13.68 -13.95
N LEU A 699 -9.58 -13.91 -15.03
CA LEU A 699 -9.78 -15.25 -15.58
C LEU A 699 -8.60 -15.66 -16.46
N ASN A 700 -8.27 -16.95 -16.41
CA ASN A 700 -7.26 -17.58 -17.26
C ASN A 700 -7.96 -18.50 -18.28
N GLU A 701 -8.17 -17.98 -19.49
CA GLU A 701 -8.78 -18.73 -20.59
C GLU A 701 -7.83 -18.70 -21.81
N ASP A 702 -7.73 -19.83 -22.52
CA ASP A 702 -7.04 -19.97 -23.82
C ASP A 702 -5.50 -20.02 -23.82
N ASN A 703 -4.84 -20.41 -22.71
CA ASN A 703 -3.36 -20.51 -22.62
C ASN A 703 -2.62 -19.20 -22.99
N SER A 704 -3.29 -18.05 -22.86
CA SER A 704 -2.70 -16.71 -23.03
C SER A 704 -1.87 -16.33 -21.80
N PRO A 705 -0.77 -15.56 -21.93
CA PRO A 705 -0.08 -14.98 -20.76
C PRO A 705 -0.88 -13.81 -20.14
N TYR A 706 -1.92 -13.33 -20.82
CA TYR A 706 -2.77 -12.21 -20.41
C TYR A 706 -4.09 -12.69 -19.81
N GLY A 707 -4.52 -12.02 -18.73
CA GLY A 707 -5.78 -12.26 -18.05
C GLY A 707 -6.98 -11.72 -18.82
N LYS A 708 -8.19 -12.11 -18.37
CA LYS A 708 -9.46 -11.60 -18.92
C LYS A 708 -10.42 -11.20 -17.80
N GLN A 709 -11.41 -10.37 -18.11
CA GLN A 709 -12.56 -10.09 -17.23
C GLN A 709 -12.18 -9.67 -15.79
N MET A 710 -11.07 -8.96 -15.64
CA MET A 710 -10.60 -8.43 -14.36
C MET A 710 -11.18 -7.06 -14.08
N ILE A 711 -11.14 -6.15 -15.05
CA ILE A 711 -11.61 -4.77 -14.90
C ILE A 711 -12.68 -4.46 -15.95
N TYR A 712 -13.76 -3.82 -15.51
CA TYR A 712 -14.87 -3.39 -16.35
C TYR A 712 -15.16 -1.91 -16.18
N LYS A 713 -15.41 -1.21 -17.29
CA LYS A 713 -16.19 0.02 -17.29
C LYS A 713 -17.65 -0.33 -17.50
N ILE A 714 -18.51 0.08 -16.57
CA ILE A 714 -19.93 -0.26 -16.52
C ILE A 714 -20.76 1.02 -16.57
N ASP A 715 -21.72 1.09 -17.48
CA ASP A 715 -22.69 2.18 -17.57
C ASP A 715 -24.04 1.75 -16.99
N TYR A 716 -24.39 2.27 -15.80
CA TYR A 716 -25.64 2.04 -15.09
C TYR A 716 -26.69 3.14 -15.30
N THR A 717 -26.52 4.03 -16.29
CA THR A 717 -27.53 5.05 -16.63
C THR A 717 -28.90 4.40 -16.89
N ASN A 718 -28.91 3.17 -17.42
CA ASN A 718 -30.06 2.28 -17.38
C ASN A 718 -29.75 1.01 -16.57
N PRO A 719 -30.04 0.96 -15.26
CA PRO A 719 -29.63 -0.15 -14.39
C PRO A 719 -30.30 -1.48 -14.72
N SER A 720 -31.43 -1.46 -15.45
CA SER A 720 -32.13 -2.68 -15.89
C SER A 720 -31.46 -3.35 -17.10
N ASN A 721 -30.60 -2.62 -17.82
CA ASN A 721 -29.85 -3.09 -18.97
C ASN A 721 -28.52 -2.31 -19.08
N PRO A 722 -27.57 -2.55 -18.16
CA PRO A 722 -26.30 -1.85 -18.14
C PRO A 722 -25.40 -2.26 -19.32
N VAL A 723 -24.44 -1.40 -19.66
CA VAL A 723 -23.42 -1.71 -20.68
C VAL A 723 -22.12 -2.10 -19.99
N PHE A 724 -21.65 -3.33 -20.21
CA PHE A 724 -20.39 -3.83 -19.67
C PHE A 724 -19.28 -3.78 -20.73
N THR A 725 -18.18 -3.09 -20.42
CA THR A 725 -16.98 -3.02 -21.28
C THR A 725 -15.78 -3.59 -20.54
N ASP A 726 -15.28 -4.76 -20.98
CA ASP A 726 -14.06 -5.36 -20.42
C ASP A 726 -12.82 -4.55 -20.86
N LEU A 727 -12.08 -4.04 -19.89
CA LEU A 727 -10.87 -3.24 -20.07
C LEU A 727 -9.58 -4.04 -19.84
N THR A 728 -9.65 -5.35 -19.60
CA THR A 728 -8.50 -6.15 -19.13
C THR A 728 -7.35 -6.22 -20.14
N LYS A 729 -7.64 -6.43 -21.42
CA LYS A 729 -6.69 -6.34 -22.56
C LYS A 729 -5.37 -7.10 -22.31
N ASN A 730 -4.23 -6.40 -22.29
CA ASN A 730 -2.90 -6.97 -22.08
C ASN A 730 -2.48 -7.09 -20.60
N LEU A 731 -3.37 -6.86 -19.61
CA LEU A 731 -3.02 -7.12 -18.21
C LEU A 731 -2.63 -8.59 -18.01
N PRO A 732 -1.66 -8.90 -17.12
CA PRO A 732 -1.27 -10.26 -16.83
C PRO A 732 -2.40 -11.06 -16.18
N ILE A 733 -2.25 -12.39 -16.15
CA ILE A 733 -3.04 -13.21 -15.24
C ILE A 733 -2.60 -12.84 -13.82
N THR A 734 -3.47 -12.19 -13.05
CA THR A 734 -3.08 -11.56 -11.78
C THR A 734 -4.24 -11.49 -10.80
N SER A 735 -3.91 -11.21 -9.55
CA SER A 735 -4.84 -10.79 -8.51
C SER A 735 -4.66 -9.32 -8.10
N ALA A 736 -5.68 -8.76 -7.45
CA ALA A 736 -5.67 -7.41 -6.87
C ALA A 736 -6.40 -7.40 -5.51
N GLY A 737 -5.89 -6.56 -4.60
CA GLY A 737 -6.44 -6.36 -3.26
C GLY A 737 -7.57 -5.33 -3.22
N SER A 738 -8.08 -5.03 -2.03
CA SER A 738 -9.05 -3.97 -1.83
C SER A 738 -8.48 -2.59 -2.19
N ASP A 739 -9.33 -1.66 -2.65
CA ASP A 739 -8.95 -0.25 -2.91
C ASP A 739 -7.77 -0.11 -3.90
N CYS A 740 -7.78 -0.96 -4.93
CA CYS A 740 -6.68 -1.12 -5.90
C CYS A 740 -6.82 -0.28 -7.17
N ILE A 741 -7.85 0.56 -7.30
CA ILE A 741 -8.11 1.37 -8.50
C ILE A 741 -8.34 2.82 -8.13
N GLU A 742 -7.79 3.72 -8.95
CA GLU A 742 -8.06 5.16 -8.90
C GLU A 742 -8.26 5.70 -10.32
N ILE A 743 -9.29 6.53 -10.51
CA ILE A 743 -9.60 7.20 -11.76
C ILE A 743 -9.22 8.68 -11.68
N ASP A 744 -8.29 9.10 -12.53
CA ASP A 744 -7.88 10.50 -12.68
C ASP A 744 -9.05 11.36 -13.19
N ASN A 745 -9.25 12.52 -12.57
CA ASN A 745 -10.22 13.53 -12.99
C ASN A 745 -9.84 14.21 -14.33
N GLY A 746 -8.64 13.97 -14.85
CA GLY A 746 -8.19 14.44 -16.15
C GLY A 746 -9.10 14.04 -17.32
N SER A 747 -9.01 14.79 -18.42
CA SER A 747 -9.85 14.64 -19.61
C SER A 747 -9.71 13.29 -20.32
N THR A 748 -8.58 12.60 -20.16
CA THR A 748 -8.37 11.26 -20.73
C THR A 748 -8.82 10.13 -19.83
N ARG A 749 -9.24 10.41 -18.58
CA ARG A 749 -9.53 9.40 -17.54
C ARG A 749 -8.38 8.41 -17.37
N GLY A 750 -7.27 8.88 -16.81
CA GLY A 750 -6.20 8.00 -16.36
C GLY A 750 -6.74 6.94 -15.40
N ILE A 751 -6.36 5.69 -15.60
CA ILE A 751 -6.77 4.56 -14.76
C ILE A 751 -5.50 3.95 -14.19
N TYR A 752 -5.40 3.97 -12.87
CA TYR A 752 -4.33 3.31 -12.13
C TYR A 752 -4.88 2.05 -11.51
N LEU A 753 -4.24 0.90 -11.76
CA LEU A 753 -4.64 -0.39 -11.23
C LEU A 753 -3.46 -1.05 -10.52
N TYR A 754 -3.59 -1.22 -9.22
CA TYR A 754 -2.61 -1.91 -8.41
C TYR A 754 -2.89 -3.43 -8.38
N THR A 755 -1.96 -4.23 -8.90
CA THR A 755 -1.99 -5.69 -8.87
C THR A 755 -0.82 -6.24 -8.05
N GLU A 756 -0.77 -7.57 -7.85
CA GLU A 756 0.35 -8.21 -7.14
C GLU A 756 1.71 -8.15 -7.85
N TYR A 757 1.77 -7.63 -9.08
CA TYR A 757 3.01 -7.45 -9.86
C TYR A 757 3.37 -5.98 -10.07
N GLY A 758 2.70 -5.07 -9.36
CA GLY A 758 2.93 -3.63 -9.45
C GLY A 758 1.71 -2.86 -9.93
N ILE A 759 1.93 -1.58 -10.22
CA ILE A 759 0.86 -0.67 -10.61
C ILE A 759 0.87 -0.51 -12.13
N PHE A 760 -0.26 -0.78 -12.76
CA PHE A 760 -0.48 -0.60 -14.18
C PHE A 760 -1.25 0.69 -14.43
N TYR A 761 -0.90 1.40 -15.49
CA TYR A 761 -1.56 2.61 -15.95
C TYR A 761 -2.13 2.43 -17.35
N THR A 762 -3.31 2.99 -17.57
CA THR A 762 -3.87 3.23 -18.91
C THR A 762 -4.74 4.48 -18.90
N ASN A 763 -5.33 4.84 -20.04
CA ASN A 763 -6.35 5.89 -20.13
C ASN A 763 -7.28 5.62 -21.34
N ASN A 764 -8.26 6.49 -21.58
CA ASN A 764 -9.18 6.34 -22.70
C ASN A 764 -8.46 6.35 -24.07
N GLU A 765 -7.36 7.08 -24.22
CA GLU A 765 -6.61 7.13 -25.49
C GLU A 765 -5.87 5.82 -25.74
N LEU A 766 -5.14 5.32 -24.73
CA LEU A 766 -4.40 4.06 -24.77
C LEU A 766 -5.35 2.86 -24.97
N ILE A 767 -6.46 2.77 -24.24
CA ILE A 767 -7.46 1.70 -24.39
C ILE A 767 -8.00 1.65 -25.82
N ASN A 768 -8.18 2.81 -26.46
CA ASN A 768 -8.66 2.89 -27.84
C ASN A 768 -7.56 2.62 -28.87
N SER A 769 -6.29 2.67 -28.49
CA SER A 769 -5.15 2.47 -29.39
C SER A 769 -4.92 0.99 -29.77
N GLY A 770 -5.29 0.05 -28.90
CA GLY A 770 -5.09 -1.37 -29.19
C GLY A 770 -5.09 -2.29 -27.98
N PHE A 771 -4.49 -3.47 -28.14
CA PHE A 771 -4.38 -4.48 -27.10
C PHE A 771 -3.33 -4.12 -26.05
N ASP A 772 -2.20 -3.54 -26.45
CA ASP A 772 -1.07 -3.18 -25.59
C ASP A 772 -1.28 -1.83 -24.87
N CYS A 773 -2.42 -1.68 -24.20
CA CYS A 773 -2.86 -0.39 -23.64
C CYS A 773 -2.49 -0.19 -22.17
N TRP A 774 -2.27 -1.26 -21.41
CA TRP A 774 -1.77 -1.19 -20.03
C TRP A 774 -0.26 -1.21 -20.02
N GLN A 775 0.32 -0.31 -19.23
CA GLN A 775 1.75 -0.14 -19.07
C GLN A 775 2.10 -0.14 -17.58
N LEU A 776 3.26 -0.65 -17.20
CA LEU A 776 3.74 -0.56 -15.82
C LEU A 776 4.02 0.90 -15.46
N LEU A 777 3.83 1.25 -14.19
CA LEU A 777 3.99 2.61 -13.72
C LEU A 777 5.09 2.69 -12.65
N GLY A 778 6.23 3.27 -13.02
CA GLY A 778 7.36 3.56 -12.16
C GLY A 778 8.20 2.33 -11.82
N GLU A 779 9.51 2.53 -11.66
CA GLU A 779 10.45 1.48 -11.26
C GLU A 779 10.55 1.37 -9.73
N ASN A 780 11.16 0.29 -9.23
CA ASN A 780 11.48 0.08 -7.81
C ASN A 780 10.30 -0.02 -6.82
N LEU A 781 9.08 -0.31 -7.29
CA LEU A 781 7.99 -0.67 -6.38
C LEU A 781 8.15 -2.14 -5.94
N PRO A 782 8.19 -2.45 -4.63
CA PRO A 782 8.28 -3.82 -4.16
C PRO A 782 7.13 -4.72 -4.64
N HIS A 783 7.45 -5.96 -5.01
CA HIS A 783 6.50 -6.99 -5.43
C HIS A 783 5.73 -7.63 -4.25
N THR A 784 4.95 -6.82 -3.54
CA THR A 784 4.08 -7.24 -2.43
C THR A 784 2.61 -6.92 -2.69
N ARG A 785 1.73 -7.37 -1.79
CA ARG A 785 0.29 -7.16 -1.90
C ARG A 785 -0.03 -5.69 -1.61
N GLY A 786 -0.96 -5.12 -2.36
CA GLY A 786 -1.46 -3.77 -2.09
C GLY A 786 -2.46 -3.65 -0.95
N GLY A 787 -2.27 -2.61 -0.13
CA GLY A 787 -3.19 -2.16 0.90
C GLY A 787 -4.15 -1.07 0.43
N ARG A 788 -3.66 -0.12 -0.38
CA ARG A 788 -4.48 0.93 -1.01
C ARG A 788 -3.70 1.75 -2.05
N LEU A 789 -4.39 2.28 -3.04
CA LEU A 789 -3.91 3.33 -3.94
C LEU A 789 -4.72 4.61 -3.74
N GLU A 790 -4.10 5.79 -3.70
CA GLU A 790 -4.81 7.09 -3.69
C GLU A 790 -4.05 8.18 -4.46
N ILE A 791 -4.80 9.05 -5.12
CA ILE A 791 -4.28 10.24 -5.78
C ILE A 791 -4.30 11.44 -4.83
N ASN A 792 -3.19 12.15 -4.72
CA ASN A 792 -3.15 13.48 -4.13
C ASN A 792 -2.91 14.54 -5.22
N TYR A 793 -3.95 15.29 -5.58
CA TYR A 793 -3.88 16.30 -6.63
C TYR A 793 -3.13 17.57 -6.23
N VAL A 794 -3.00 17.85 -4.92
CA VAL A 794 -2.29 19.04 -4.42
C VAL A 794 -0.78 18.88 -4.61
N CYS A 795 -0.20 17.76 -4.19
CA CYS A 795 1.22 17.47 -4.43
C CYS A 795 1.48 16.73 -5.75
N LYS A 796 0.42 16.37 -6.49
CA LYS A 796 0.45 15.59 -7.74
C LYS A 796 1.23 14.29 -7.60
N LYS A 797 0.95 13.57 -6.52
CA LYS A 797 1.53 12.26 -6.23
C LYS A 797 0.46 11.18 -6.29
N LEU A 798 0.86 10.02 -6.77
CA LEU A 798 0.17 8.77 -6.55
C LEU A 798 0.81 8.10 -5.33
N ARG A 799 0.01 7.73 -4.34
CA ARG A 799 0.48 7.06 -3.11
C ARG A 799 -0.05 5.64 -3.05
N ALA A 800 0.82 4.70 -2.70
CA ALA A 800 0.51 3.28 -2.56
C ALA A 800 0.90 2.78 -1.18
N GLY A 801 -0.03 2.17 -0.47
CA GLY A 801 0.25 1.39 0.73
C GLY A 801 0.55 -0.06 0.36
N LEU A 802 1.69 -0.58 0.81
CA LEU A 802 2.16 -1.93 0.54
C LEU A 802 2.08 -2.78 1.81
N PHE A 803 1.61 -4.02 1.66
CA PHE A 803 1.58 -4.99 2.72
C PHE A 803 2.98 -5.60 2.89
N GLY A 804 3.70 -5.09 3.88
CA GLY A 804 5.04 -5.55 4.27
C GLY A 804 6.13 -4.58 3.88
N ARG A 805 5.80 -3.40 3.32
CA ARG A 805 6.76 -2.40 2.80
C ARG A 805 6.34 -0.95 3.03
N GLY A 806 5.35 -0.68 3.89
CA GLY A 806 4.94 0.70 4.19
C GLY A 806 4.30 1.44 3.02
N VAL A 807 4.40 2.77 3.03
CA VAL A 807 3.81 3.68 2.04
C VAL A 807 4.87 4.15 1.06
N TRP A 808 4.51 4.21 -0.21
CA TRP A 808 5.35 4.66 -1.32
C TRP A 808 4.63 5.73 -2.13
N GLU A 809 5.38 6.63 -2.74
CA GLU A 809 4.83 7.66 -3.62
C GLU A 809 5.61 7.81 -4.92
N LEU A 810 4.89 8.19 -5.97
CA LEU A 810 5.40 8.46 -7.31
C LEU A 810 4.78 9.76 -7.81
N PRO A 811 5.49 10.60 -8.60
CA PRO A 811 4.84 11.63 -9.40
C PRO A 811 3.69 11.06 -10.23
N MET A 812 2.53 11.70 -10.21
CA MET A 812 1.44 11.32 -11.10
C MET A 812 1.89 11.38 -12.56
N PRO A 813 1.60 10.34 -13.37
CA PRO A 813 1.77 10.37 -14.81
C PRO A 813 1.27 11.64 -15.45
N CYS A 814 2.22 12.35 -16.06
CA CYS A 814 1.90 13.42 -16.96
C CYS A 814 1.44 12.83 -18.29
N ILE A 815 0.18 13.06 -18.66
CA ILE A 815 -0.29 12.76 -20.02
C ILE A 815 0.48 13.69 -20.96
N THR A 816 1.42 13.13 -21.71
CA THR A 816 2.33 13.88 -22.58
C THR A 816 2.03 13.73 -24.07
N ASP A 817 0.81 13.32 -24.46
CA ASP A 817 0.55 12.93 -25.87
C ASP A 817 -0.42 13.82 -26.67
N GLN A 818 -1.00 14.88 -26.07
CA GLN A 818 -1.82 15.83 -26.83
C GLN A 818 -0.94 16.79 -27.67
N GLY A 819 -0.98 16.67 -29.00
CA GLY A 819 -0.31 17.58 -29.95
C GLY A 819 -0.91 18.99 -30.02
N ASP A 820 -0.41 19.82 -30.96
CA ASP A 820 -0.90 21.20 -31.14
C ASP A 820 -2.39 21.26 -31.53
N VAL A 821 -3.14 22.19 -30.94
CA VAL A 821 -4.56 22.42 -31.19
C VAL A 821 -4.73 23.70 -32.01
N THR A 822 -5.34 23.62 -33.18
CA THR A 822 -5.65 24.80 -34.01
C THR A 822 -7.14 25.12 -33.99
N VAL A 823 -7.50 26.25 -33.41
CA VAL A 823 -8.87 26.77 -33.39
C VAL A 823 -9.08 27.65 -34.63
N SER A 824 -9.76 27.07 -35.62
CA SER A 824 -9.98 27.69 -36.94
C SER A 824 -11.40 28.23 -37.13
N THR A 825 -12.29 27.97 -36.19
CA THR A 825 -13.68 28.46 -36.15
C THR A 825 -14.02 29.00 -34.77
N ASN A 826 -15.05 29.85 -34.68
CA ASN A 826 -15.51 30.36 -33.40
C ASN A 826 -16.02 29.19 -32.53
N GLU A 827 -15.45 29.03 -31.35
CA GLU A 827 -15.70 27.89 -30.47
C GLU A 827 -15.79 28.36 -29.01
N THR A 828 -16.57 27.61 -28.22
CA THR A 828 -16.64 27.76 -26.77
C THR A 828 -16.24 26.44 -26.13
N TRP A 829 -15.23 26.46 -25.28
CA TRP A 829 -14.79 25.34 -24.47
C TRP A 829 -15.40 25.48 -23.07
N THR A 830 -16.03 24.41 -22.60
CA THR A 830 -16.73 24.36 -21.30
C THR A 830 -16.26 23.21 -20.41
N ASN A 831 -15.31 22.41 -20.89
CA ASN A 831 -14.83 21.22 -20.19
C ASN A 831 -13.38 21.43 -19.78
N ASP A 832 -13.01 20.81 -18.66
CA ASP A 832 -11.63 20.77 -18.21
C ASP A 832 -10.79 19.96 -19.20
N THR A 833 -9.64 20.49 -19.58
CA THR A 833 -8.81 19.92 -20.65
C THR A 833 -7.32 20.04 -20.32
N ARG A 834 -6.53 19.01 -20.64
CA ARG A 834 -5.08 19.04 -20.51
C ARG A 834 -4.44 19.07 -21.90
N ILE A 835 -3.53 20.01 -22.16
CA ILE A 835 -2.93 20.25 -23.48
C ILE A 835 -1.40 20.34 -23.35
N LYS A 836 -0.65 19.42 -23.99
CA LYS A 836 0.82 19.53 -24.08
C LYS A 836 1.25 20.44 -25.24
N GLY A 837 0.52 20.42 -26.34
CA GLY A 837 0.81 21.21 -27.52
C GLY A 837 0.48 22.70 -27.36
N THR A 838 0.77 23.44 -28.42
CA THR A 838 0.39 24.84 -28.54
C THR A 838 -1.07 24.95 -28.96
N VAL A 839 -1.85 25.77 -28.27
CA VAL A 839 -3.18 26.19 -28.74
C VAL A 839 -3.01 27.40 -29.63
N ILE A 840 -3.46 27.33 -30.88
CA ILE A 840 -3.36 28.42 -31.86
C ILE A 840 -4.77 28.90 -32.21
N VAL A 841 -5.09 30.14 -31.87
CA VAL A 841 -6.33 30.80 -32.31
C VAL A 841 -6.03 31.57 -33.61
N GLU A 842 -6.64 31.13 -34.71
CA GLU A 842 -6.39 31.73 -36.03
C GLU A 842 -7.02 33.13 -36.20
N PRO A 843 -6.52 33.98 -37.12
CA PRO A 843 -7.08 35.30 -37.37
C PRO A 843 -8.59 35.26 -37.66
N GLN A 844 -9.32 36.27 -37.16
CA GLN A 844 -10.79 36.39 -37.28
C GLN A 844 -11.59 35.31 -36.53
N VAL A 845 -10.93 34.51 -35.70
CA VAL A 845 -11.57 33.50 -34.83
C VAL A 845 -11.65 33.98 -33.40
N THR A 846 -12.74 33.63 -32.71
CA THR A 846 -12.91 33.81 -31.27
C THR A 846 -12.96 32.46 -30.57
N LEU A 847 -12.01 32.23 -29.66
CA LEU A 847 -12.07 31.13 -28.69
C LEU A 847 -12.60 31.70 -27.37
N THR A 848 -13.66 31.08 -26.82
CA THR A 848 -14.15 31.37 -25.47
C THR A 848 -13.91 30.15 -24.59
N ILE A 849 -13.32 30.34 -23.42
CA ILE A 849 -13.17 29.30 -22.39
C ILE A 849 -14.04 29.74 -21.21
N PHE A 850 -15.05 28.93 -20.87
CA PHE A 850 -16.12 29.29 -19.95
C PHE A 850 -16.19 28.31 -18.79
N ASN A 851 -15.97 28.80 -17.57
CA ASN A 851 -16.05 28.03 -16.31
C ASN A 851 -15.35 26.66 -16.37
N SER A 852 -14.16 26.62 -16.97
CA SER A 852 -13.37 25.39 -17.06
C SER A 852 -11.88 25.63 -16.84
N THR A 853 -11.17 24.57 -16.51
CA THR A 853 -9.72 24.56 -16.27
C THR A 853 -9.00 23.97 -17.47
N ILE A 854 -8.07 24.73 -18.08
CA ILE A 854 -7.17 24.22 -19.11
C ILE A 854 -5.76 24.16 -18.55
N ALA A 855 -5.22 22.95 -18.44
CA ALA A 855 -3.89 22.70 -17.90
C ALA A 855 -2.87 22.42 -19.01
N PHE A 856 -1.74 23.14 -18.99
CA PHE A 856 -0.76 23.18 -20.06
C PHE A 856 0.54 22.45 -19.70
N GLY A 857 1.11 21.69 -20.63
CA GLY A 857 2.47 21.14 -20.48
C GLY A 857 3.53 22.24 -20.33
N ASP A 858 4.71 21.87 -19.84
CA ASP A 858 5.86 22.76 -19.59
C ASP A 858 6.24 23.67 -20.79
N ASN A 859 6.25 23.10 -21.99
CA ASN A 859 6.59 23.78 -23.24
C ASN A 859 5.37 24.34 -23.99
N ALA A 860 4.17 24.07 -23.47
CA ALA A 860 2.91 24.44 -24.06
C ALA A 860 2.62 25.94 -23.88
N ARG A 861 1.91 26.51 -24.84
CA ARG A 861 1.54 27.93 -24.86
C ARG A 861 0.22 28.12 -25.58
N LEU A 862 -0.44 29.24 -25.33
CA LEU A 862 -1.61 29.66 -26.10
C LEU A 862 -1.26 30.87 -26.96
N ILE A 863 -1.40 30.75 -28.27
CA ILE A 863 -1.13 31.81 -29.24
C ILE A 863 -2.45 32.41 -29.72
N VAL A 864 -2.61 33.71 -29.50
CA VAL A 864 -3.68 34.53 -30.09
C VAL A 864 -3.07 35.34 -31.24
N LYS A 865 -3.31 34.90 -32.48
CA LYS A 865 -2.76 35.58 -33.68
C LYS A 865 -3.39 36.96 -33.90
N PRO A 866 -2.75 37.85 -34.70
CA PRO A 866 -3.34 39.14 -35.04
C PRO A 866 -4.74 38.99 -35.65
N GLY A 867 -5.72 39.67 -35.06
CA GLY A 867 -7.13 39.59 -35.44
C GLY A 867 -7.93 38.44 -34.83
N ALA A 868 -7.30 37.59 -34.02
CA ALA A 868 -7.98 36.59 -33.20
C ALA A 868 -8.41 37.16 -31.84
N LYS A 869 -9.38 36.51 -31.20
CA LYS A 869 -9.86 36.83 -29.85
C LYS A 869 -9.81 35.59 -28.97
N LEU A 870 -9.26 35.75 -27.76
CA LEU A 870 -9.42 34.81 -26.67
C LEU A 870 -10.24 35.46 -25.55
N ILE A 871 -11.27 34.76 -25.07
CA ILE A 871 -12.12 35.18 -23.96
C ILE A 871 -12.03 34.12 -22.86
N LEU A 872 -11.59 34.51 -21.67
CA LEU A 872 -11.61 33.70 -20.45
C LEU A 872 -12.72 34.25 -19.55
N ASP A 873 -13.74 33.44 -19.30
CA ASP A 873 -14.93 33.80 -18.51
C ASP A 873 -15.10 32.79 -17.38
N GLY A 874 -14.66 33.15 -16.17
CA GLY A 874 -14.61 32.25 -15.01
C GLY A 874 -13.69 31.04 -15.19
N ALA A 875 -12.83 31.05 -16.21
CA ALA A 875 -11.94 29.94 -16.55
C ALA A 875 -10.56 30.04 -15.87
N THR A 876 -9.91 28.90 -15.66
CA THR A 876 -8.56 28.80 -15.11
C THR A 876 -7.60 28.25 -16.16
N LEU A 877 -6.47 28.91 -16.40
CA LEU A 877 -5.36 28.36 -17.19
C LEU A 877 -4.17 28.12 -16.26
N THR A 878 -3.68 26.88 -16.20
CA THR A 878 -2.65 26.46 -15.24
C THR A 878 -1.67 25.46 -15.86
N ASN A 879 -0.69 24.99 -15.10
CA ASN A 879 0.24 23.95 -15.54
C ASN A 879 -0.26 22.53 -15.27
N ALA A 880 -0.04 21.64 -16.23
CA ALA A 880 -0.36 20.22 -16.16
C ALA A 880 0.58 19.48 -15.19
N CYS A 881 1.87 19.80 -15.14
CA CYS A 881 2.92 18.84 -14.77
C CYS A 881 3.93 19.33 -13.72
N ASN A 882 3.50 20.19 -12.80
CA ASN A 882 4.35 20.87 -11.79
C ASN A 882 5.35 21.87 -12.36
N GLU A 883 5.87 21.64 -13.57
CA GLU A 883 6.65 22.63 -14.30
C GLU A 883 5.79 23.79 -14.80
N PRO A 884 6.27 25.04 -14.77
CA PRO A 884 5.52 26.17 -15.26
C PRO A 884 5.34 26.09 -16.78
N TRP A 885 4.12 26.33 -17.25
CA TRP A 885 3.84 26.41 -18.69
C TRP A 885 4.26 27.79 -19.24
N GLN A 886 4.32 27.93 -20.57
CA GLN A 886 4.90 29.14 -21.17
C GLN A 886 3.96 30.36 -21.10
N GLY A 887 2.67 30.16 -20.84
CA GLY A 887 1.65 31.20 -20.79
C GLY A 887 1.02 31.58 -22.13
N ILE A 888 0.33 32.73 -22.16
CA ILE A 888 -0.39 33.22 -23.34
C ILE A 888 0.49 34.20 -24.13
N GLN A 889 0.65 33.97 -25.42
CA GLN A 889 1.21 34.94 -26.36
C GLN A 889 0.10 35.61 -27.16
N VAL A 890 -0.09 36.91 -26.92
CA VAL A 890 -1.04 37.73 -27.64
C VAL A 890 -0.29 38.51 -28.71
N TRP A 891 -0.25 37.97 -29.92
CA TRP A 891 0.55 38.53 -31.00
C TRP A 891 -0.10 39.79 -31.57
N GLY A 892 0.69 40.85 -31.67
CA GLY A 892 0.30 42.10 -32.32
C GLY A 892 0.85 42.28 -33.73
N ASN A 893 0.63 43.48 -34.26
CA ASN A 893 1.26 44.03 -35.45
C ASN A 893 1.73 45.45 -35.11
N LYS A 894 3.06 45.63 -35.07
CA LYS A 894 3.71 46.88 -34.68
C LYS A 894 3.33 48.08 -35.55
N THR A 895 2.90 47.83 -36.78
CA THR A 895 2.52 48.87 -37.76
C THR A 895 1.02 49.16 -37.78
N ALA A 896 0.22 48.43 -36.99
CA ALA A 896 -1.23 48.60 -36.89
C ALA A 896 -1.62 49.31 -35.58
N HIS A 897 -2.76 49.99 -35.58
CA HIS A 897 -3.35 50.61 -34.38
C HIS A 897 -4.14 49.58 -33.55
N GLN A 898 -4.51 49.94 -32.31
CA GLN A 898 -5.28 49.06 -31.41
C GLN A 898 -6.80 49.33 -31.43
N PHE A 899 -7.29 50.23 -32.27
CA PHE A 899 -8.73 50.49 -32.40
C PHE A 899 -9.46 49.38 -33.18
N PRO A 900 -10.70 49.02 -32.80
CA PRO A 900 -11.49 48.07 -33.56
C PRO A 900 -12.03 48.71 -34.85
N ASP A 901 -12.33 47.87 -35.85
CA ASP A 901 -13.14 48.25 -36.99
C ASP A 901 -14.62 48.40 -36.62
N ALA A 902 -15.46 48.77 -37.60
CA ALA A 902 -16.91 48.95 -37.38
C ALA A 902 -17.64 47.66 -36.93
N ASN A 903 -17.02 46.49 -37.08
CA ASN A 903 -17.56 45.20 -36.69
C ASN A 903 -16.95 44.70 -35.36
N GLY A 904 -16.13 45.51 -34.70
CA GLY A 904 -15.47 45.13 -33.45
C GLY A 904 -14.26 44.21 -33.64
N ASN A 905 -13.70 44.10 -34.85
CA ASN A 905 -12.49 43.32 -35.12
C ASN A 905 -11.23 44.17 -34.89
N TYR A 906 -10.22 43.56 -34.29
CA TYR A 906 -8.93 44.21 -34.05
C TYR A 906 -7.90 43.76 -35.10
N GLN A 907 -6.90 44.58 -35.37
CA GLN A 907 -5.71 44.17 -36.14
C GLN A 907 -4.62 43.55 -35.26
N GLN A 908 -4.83 43.61 -33.94
CA GLN A 908 -4.00 42.98 -32.92
C GLN A 908 -4.65 41.67 -32.46
N GLY A 909 -3.88 40.78 -31.85
CA GLY A 909 -4.45 39.73 -31.00
C GLY A 909 -5.11 40.39 -29.78
N TYR A 910 -6.22 39.80 -29.33
CA TYR A 910 -7.05 40.36 -28.27
C TYR A 910 -7.37 39.29 -27.22
N LEU A 911 -7.00 39.54 -25.96
CA LEU A 911 -7.30 38.72 -24.80
C LEU A 911 -8.28 39.46 -23.88
N LYS A 912 -9.35 38.79 -23.46
CA LYS A 912 -10.28 39.30 -22.43
C LYS A 912 -10.41 38.31 -21.28
N LEU A 913 -10.28 38.79 -20.05
CA LEU A 913 -10.50 38.02 -18.81
C LEU A 913 -11.63 38.66 -18.01
N MET A 914 -12.57 37.85 -17.51
CA MET A 914 -13.66 38.32 -16.64
C MET A 914 -14.17 37.25 -15.68
N ASN A 915 -15.00 37.69 -14.74
CA ASN A 915 -15.75 36.83 -13.81
C ASN A 915 -14.87 35.87 -12.99
N GLY A 916 -13.72 36.34 -12.49
CA GLY A 916 -12.83 35.50 -11.67
C GLY A 916 -11.87 34.64 -12.47
N ALA A 917 -11.71 34.86 -13.78
CA ALA A 917 -10.76 34.10 -14.60
C ALA A 917 -9.33 34.15 -14.02
N ILE A 918 -8.66 33.00 -14.02
CA ILE A 918 -7.35 32.80 -13.40
C ILE A 918 -6.33 32.40 -14.47
N ILE A 919 -5.14 33.01 -14.43
CA ILE A 919 -3.95 32.49 -15.11
C ILE A 919 -2.87 32.27 -14.05
N GLU A 920 -2.39 31.03 -13.93
CA GLU A 920 -1.43 30.68 -12.89
C GLU A 920 -0.34 29.71 -13.35
N ASN A 921 0.73 29.64 -12.54
CA ASN A 921 1.86 28.75 -12.71
C ASN A 921 2.51 28.84 -14.10
N ALA A 922 2.54 30.04 -14.70
CA ALA A 922 3.18 30.28 -15.99
C ALA A 922 4.54 30.97 -15.84
N ILE A 923 5.43 30.78 -16.82
CA ILE A 923 6.66 31.55 -16.95
C ILE A 923 6.31 33.03 -17.23
N VAL A 924 5.46 33.28 -18.23
CA VAL A 924 4.89 34.61 -18.49
C VAL A 924 3.40 34.47 -18.76
N ALA A 925 2.55 34.84 -17.80
CA ALA A 925 1.10 34.62 -17.89
C ALA A 925 0.51 35.24 -19.17
N VAL A 926 0.90 36.48 -19.49
CA VAL A 926 0.51 37.18 -20.72
C VAL A 926 1.70 37.94 -21.32
N GLU A 927 2.09 37.52 -22.52
CA GLU A 927 3.13 38.11 -23.36
C GLU A 927 2.47 38.82 -24.55
N LEU A 928 2.55 40.16 -24.63
CA LEU A 928 1.82 40.95 -25.66
C LEU A 928 2.54 41.03 -27.02
N TRP A 929 3.30 39.98 -27.36
CA TRP A 929 4.02 39.80 -28.63
C TRP A 929 4.43 38.33 -28.82
N ASN A 930 5.00 38.01 -29.99
CA ASN A 930 5.72 36.76 -30.24
C ASN A 930 7.20 36.96 -29.88
N PRO A 931 7.73 36.29 -28.83
CA PRO A 931 9.14 36.37 -28.44
C PRO A 931 10.11 36.24 -29.62
N ASP A 932 11.20 37.00 -29.56
CA ASP A 932 12.21 37.20 -30.62
C ASP A 932 11.75 37.84 -31.93
N HIS A 933 10.44 38.08 -32.10
CA HIS A 933 9.86 38.65 -33.33
C HIS A 933 9.31 40.07 -33.09
N TRP A 934 10.20 41.06 -33.01
CA TRP A 934 9.91 42.47 -32.69
C TRP A 934 8.75 43.16 -33.46
N ASN A 935 8.44 42.69 -34.68
CA ASN A 935 7.33 43.22 -35.49
C ASN A 935 5.94 42.81 -35.00
N THR A 936 5.88 41.88 -34.04
CA THR A 936 4.63 41.33 -33.48
C THR A 936 4.22 41.98 -32.16
N THR A 937 4.83 43.11 -31.81
CA THR A 937 4.44 43.89 -30.62
C THR A 937 3.12 44.62 -30.85
N GLY A 938 2.34 44.81 -29.77
CA GLY A 938 1.07 45.54 -29.82
C GLY A 938 -0.19 44.73 -29.48
N GLY A 939 -0.03 43.47 -29.04
CA GLY A 939 -1.14 42.66 -28.53
C GLY A 939 -1.89 43.36 -27.39
N MET A 940 -3.15 42.98 -27.18
CA MET A 940 -4.06 43.64 -26.25
C MET A 940 -4.60 42.69 -25.19
N VAL A 941 -4.70 43.17 -23.95
CA VAL A 941 -5.36 42.48 -22.85
C VAL A 941 -6.35 43.39 -22.13
N TYR A 942 -7.55 42.88 -21.87
CA TYR A 942 -8.57 43.53 -21.06
C TYR A 942 -8.99 42.58 -19.93
N ALA A 943 -8.74 42.96 -18.69
CA ALA A 943 -9.05 42.14 -17.52
C ALA A 943 -9.95 42.91 -16.53
N ASP A 944 -11.09 42.33 -16.14
CA ASP A 944 -11.96 42.86 -15.07
C ASP A 944 -12.28 41.74 -14.08
N GLY A 945 -11.75 41.80 -12.86
CA GLY A 945 -11.95 40.75 -11.85
C GLY A 945 -11.14 39.48 -12.10
N ALA A 946 -9.94 39.58 -12.67
CA ALA A 946 -9.09 38.42 -13.00
C ALA A 946 -7.95 38.22 -11.98
N ILE A 947 -7.41 37.01 -11.90
CA ILE A 947 -6.34 36.64 -10.98
C ILE A 947 -5.12 36.14 -11.77
N PHE A 948 -3.95 36.68 -11.45
CA PHE A 948 -2.65 36.26 -11.97
C PHE A 948 -1.81 35.72 -10.82
N ARG A 949 -1.87 34.41 -10.56
CA ARG A 949 -1.25 33.76 -9.39
C ARG A 949 0.02 32.99 -9.75
N ASN A 950 1.05 33.03 -8.92
CA ASN A 950 2.22 32.16 -9.02
C ASN A 950 2.87 32.12 -10.42
N ASN A 951 2.85 33.24 -11.13
CA ASN A 951 3.50 33.38 -12.43
C ASN A 951 4.87 34.03 -12.22
N ALA A 952 5.93 33.52 -12.85
CA ALA A 952 7.26 34.14 -12.75
C ALA A 952 7.27 35.58 -13.31
N LYS A 953 6.34 35.86 -14.23
CA LYS A 953 5.92 37.20 -14.66
C LYS A 953 4.44 37.14 -15.07
N SER A 954 3.63 38.11 -14.67
CA SER A 954 2.20 38.14 -15.01
C SER A 954 1.94 38.81 -16.36
N VAL A 955 2.53 39.98 -16.60
CA VAL A 955 2.26 40.76 -17.83
C VAL A 955 3.55 41.34 -18.37
N HIS A 956 3.78 41.14 -19.66
CA HIS A 956 4.94 41.69 -20.36
C HIS A 956 4.50 42.41 -21.64
N ALA A 957 4.86 43.68 -21.74
CA ALA A 957 4.54 44.54 -22.88
C ALA A 957 5.74 45.40 -23.26
N LEU A 958 6.12 45.39 -24.54
CA LEU A 958 7.34 46.06 -24.97
C LEU A 958 7.28 46.67 -26.37
N HIS A 959 7.97 47.81 -26.54
CA HIS A 959 8.29 48.48 -27.80
C HIS A 959 7.15 48.65 -28.83
N TYR A 960 5.97 49.01 -28.32
CA TYR A 960 4.81 49.38 -29.14
C TYR A 960 4.25 50.74 -28.71
N ARG A 961 3.88 51.55 -29.71
CA ARG A 961 3.30 52.89 -29.54
C ARG A 961 2.02 52.95 -30.35
N ASN A 962 0.88 52.97 -29.66
CA ASN A 962 -0.43 53.07 -30.30
C ASN A 962 -0.58 54.45 -30.96
N PHE A 963 -1.40 54.53 -32.01
CA PHE A 963 -1.64 55.77 -32.75
C PHE A 963 -3.07 55.84 -33.29
N ASN A 964 -3.52 57.06 -33.59
CA ASN A 964 -4.86 57.28 -34.10
C ASN A 964 -5.00 56.74 -35.54
N PRO A 965 -6.02 55.92 -35.86
CA PRO A 965 -6.22 55.33 -37.19
C PRO A 965 -6.41 56.37 -38.31
N TYR A 966 -6.94 57.55 -37.98
CA TYR A 966 -7.19 58.64 -38.91
C TYR A 966 -6.09 59.71 -38.92
N ASN A 967 -5.21 59.70 -37.92
CA ASN A 967 -4.05 60.60 -37.81
C ASN A 967 -2.86 59.87 -37.19
N THR A 968 -2.07 59.18 -38.01
CA THR A 968 -0.96 58.31 -37.56
C THR A 968 0.18 59.04 -36.85
N SER A 969 0.23 60.38 -36.92
CA SER A 969 1.19 61.19 -36.16
C SER A 969 0.76 61.47 -34.72
N GLN A 970 -0.49 61.16 -34.36
CA GLN A 970 -1.01 61.30 -33.01
C GLN A 970 -0.84 59.97 -32.25
N GLU A 971 0.09 59.95 -31.29
CA GLU A 971 0.25 58.84 -30.34
C GLU A 971 -0.99 58.73 -29.43
N MET A 972 -1.42 57.50 -29.15
CA MET A 972 -2.57 57.16 -28.31
C MET A 972 -2.13 56.28 -27.14
N GLU A 973 -2.96 56.19 -26.10
CA GLU A 973 -2.76 55.24 -25.00
C GLU A 973 -2.86 53.79 -25.50
N TYR A 974 -2.12 52.89 -24.86
CA TYR A 974 -2.11 51.47 -25.10
C TYR A 974 -3.50 50.91 -24.75
N GLY A 975 -4.09 50.15 -25.65
CA GLY A 975 -5.43 49.57 -25.50
C GLY A 975 -5.47 48.36 -24.56
N SER A 976 -4.81 48.44 -23.40
CA SER A 976 -4.84 47.38 -22.38
C SER A 976 -5.12 47.94 -21.00
N ASN A 977 -6.02 47.28 -20.29
CA ASN A 977 -6.54 47.71 -18.98
C ASN A 977 -6.73 46.50 -18.06
N PHE A 978 -6.41 46.71 -16.80
CA PHE A 978 -6.60 45.78 -15.70
C PHE A 978 -7.44 46.48 -14.64
N LYS A 979 -8.55 45.87 -14.28
CA LYS A 979 -9.52 46.43 -13.34
C LYS A 979 -9.92 45.36 -12.32
N ASN A 980 -9.95 45.70 -11.03
CA ASN A 980 -10.31 44.75 -9.97
C ASN A 980 -9.51 43.43 -10.02
N CYS A 981 -8.25 43.48 -10.47
CA CYS A 981 -7.44 42.27 -10.70
C CYS A 981 -6.48 42.03 -9.53
N ALA A 982 -6.22 40.75 -9.22
CA ALA A 982 -5.20 40.34 -8.27
C ALA A 982 -3.96 39.80 -8.99
N PHE A 983 -2.77 40.20 -8.53
CA PHE A 983 -1.47 39.71 -8.96
C PHE A 983 -0.74 39.20 -7.73
N GLU A 984 -0.57 37.89 -7.61
CA GLU A 984 -0.13 37.28 -6.35
C GLU A 984 0.96 36.23 -6.55
N ILE A 985 1.93 36.24 -5.65
CA ILE A 985 2.85 35.13 -5.39
C ILE A 985 2.56 34.62 -3.98
N THR A 986 2.08 33.39 -3.89
CA THR A 986 1.68 32.73 -2.65
C THR A 986 2.77 31.76 -2.16
N ALA A 987 2.58 31.16 -0.98
CA ALA A 987 3.59 30.30 -0.34
C ALA A 987 3.93 29.03 -1.13
N ASP A 988 3.00 28.59 -1.97
CA ASP A 988 3.07 27.43 -2.87
C ASP A 988 3.64 27.76 -4.26
N TYR A 989 4.28 28.93 -4.44
CA TYR A 989 4.99 29.23 -5.68
C TYR A 989 6.05 28.16 -5.97
N PRO A 990 6.01 27.48 -7.14
CA PRO A 990 6.88 26.33 -7.43
C PRO A 990 8.38 26.63 -7.32
N GLY A 991 8.78 27.86 -7.66
CA GLY A 991 10.17 28.32 -7.54
C GLY A 991 11.12 27.90 -8.66
N ASP A 992 10.66 27.15 -9.66
CA ASP A 992 11.47 26.65 -10.78
C ASP A 992 12.03 27.77 -11.67
N VAL A 993 11.28 28.87 -11.80
CA VAL A 993 11.71 30.10 -12.47
C VAL A 993 11.71 31.24 -11.45
N THR A 994 12.80 32.01 -11.39
CA THR A 994 12.89 33.08 -10.41
C THR A 994 11.88 34.20 -10.68
N PHE A 995 11.04 34.52 -9.70
CA PHE A 995 10.13 35.65 -9.77
C PHE A 995 10.87 36.97 -9.50
N PHE A 996 10.69 37.95 -10.40
CA PHE A 996 11.26 39.30 -10.25
C PHE A 996 10.21 40.41 -10.24
N LYS A 997 9.10 40.23 -10.98
CA LYS A 997 8.10 41.28 -11.17
C LYS A 997 6.81 40.73 -11.74
N HIS A 998 5.66 41.21 -11.27
CA HIS A 998 4.39 40.88 -11.91
C HIS A 998 4.26 41.56 -13.28
N VAL A 999 4.48 42.87 -13.33
CA VAL A 999 4.27 43.66 -14.55
C VAL A 999 5.60 44.22 -15.05
N ASP A 1000 5.89 43.99 -16.33
CA ASP A 1000 7.12 44.41 -17.01
C ASP A 1000 6.76 45.22 -18.27
N LEU A 1001 6.95 46.55 -18.22
CA LEU A 1001 6.58 47.47 -19.28
C LEU A 1001 7.83 48.18 -19.84
N ALA A 1002 8.06 48.07 -21.15
CA ALA A 1002 9.21 48.71 -21.79
C ALA A 1002 8.81 49.51 -23.04
N TYR A 1003 9.12 50.80 -23.12
CA TYR A 1003 8.84 51.65 -24.30
C TYR A 1003 7.36 51.69 -24.74
N VAL A 1004 6.41 51.49 -23.82
CA VAL A 1004 4.96 51.56 -24.05
C VAL A 1004 4.33 52.81 -23.43
N ASN A 1005 3.11 53.17 -23.83
CA ASN A 1005 2.42 54.34 -23.30
C ASN A 1005 0.93 54.09 -23.09
N GLY A 1006 0.47 54.06 -21.83
CA GLY A 1006 -0.95 54.12 -21.48
C GLY A 1006 -1.56 52.83 -20.93
N VAL A 1007 -0.78 51.85 -20.47
CA VAL A 1007 -1.34 50.67 -19.78
C VAL A 1007 -1.95 51.11 -18.44
N ASP A 1008 -3.17 50.68 -18.14
CA ASP A 1008 -3.96 51.18 -17.00
C ASP A 1008 -4.29 50.07 -15.99
N PHE A 1009 -4.07 50.37 -14.70
CA PHE A 1009 -4.37 49.50 -13.57
C PHE A 1009 -5.32 50.24 -12.62
N GLN A 1010 -6.50 49.66 -12.37
CA GLN A 1010 -7.58 50.29 -11.61
C GLN A 1010 -8.07 49.34 -10.51
N ALA A 1011 -7.92 49.75 -9.24
CA ALA A 1011 -8.25 48.90 -8.09
C ALA A 1011 -7.65 47.47 -8.18
N CYS A 1012 -6.36 47.37 -8.50
CA CYS A 1012 -5.64 46.10 -8.60
C CYS A 1012 -4.79 45.83 -7.36
N ASP A 1013 -4.78 44.59 -6.90
CA ASP A 1013 -3.99 44.15 -5.76
C ASP A 1013 -2.75 43.41 -6.22
N PHE A 1014 -1.60 43.77 -5.65
CA PHE A 1014 -0.32 43.11 -5.90
C PHE A 1014 0.23 42.59 -4.57
N SER A 1015 0.57 41.31 -4.50
CA SER A 1015 1.09 40.68 -3.28
C SER A 1015 2.22 39.68 -3.53
N LEU A 1016 3.14 39.62 -2.57
CA LEU A 1016 4.19 38.61 -2.46
C LEU A 1016 4.20 38.09 -1.02
N ALA A 1017 3.99 36.79 -0.84
CA ALA A 1017 4.04 36.14 0.46
C ALA A 1017 5.47 36.15 1.06
N GLU A 1018 5.55 36.00 2.38
CA GLU A 1018 6.85 35.95 3.09
C GLU A 1018 7.56 34.62 2.86
N ASN A 1019 8.91 34.65 2.81
CA ASN A 1019 9.78 33.47 2.71
C ASN A 1019 9.52 32.51 1.53
N VAL A 1020 8.96 33.02 0.43
CA VAL A 1020 8.72 32.23 -0.77
C VAL A 1020 10.03 31.83 -1.45
N SER A 1021 10.25 30.52 -1.62
CA SER A 1021 11.39 29.99 -2.39
C SER A 1021 11.27 30.40 -3.87
N GLY A 1022 12.39 30.77 -4.51
CA GLY A 1022 12.39 31.20 -5.92
C GLY A 1022 11.90 32.63 -6.17
N ALA A 1023 11.48 33.39 -5.16
CA ALA A 1023 11.24 34.82 -5.29
C ALA A 1023 12.53 35.64 -5.07
N SER A 1024 12.82 36.57 -5.99
CA SER A 1024 13.97 37.47 -5.86
C SER A 1024 13.78 38.48 -4.72
N THR A 1025 14.85 38.77 -3.99
CA THR A 1025 14.90 39.86 -3.00
C THR A 1025 14.79 41.25 -3.63
N TRP A 1026 14.92 41.36 -4.96
CA TRP A 1026 14.76 42.60 -5.74
C TRP A 1026 13.44 42.59 -6.54
N SER A 1027 12.35 42.24 -5.87
CA SER A 1027 11.03 42.03 -6.50
C SER A 1027 10.21 43.32 -6.68
N HIS A 1028 9.35 43.34 -7.70
CA HIS A 1028 8.49 44.50 -8.01
C HIS A 1028 7.03 44.12 -8.29
N GLY A 1029 6.09 44.97 -7.89
CA GLY A 1029 4.71 44.88 -8.38
C GLY A 1029 4.64 45.28 -9.86
N ILE A 1030 4.99 46.53 -10.15
CA ILE A 1030 5.07 47.07 -11.52
C ILE A 1030 6.48 47.62 -11.78
N ALA A 1031 7.11 47.17 -12.87
CA ALA A 1031 8.38 47.72 -13.36
C ALA A 1031 8.21 48.33 -14.75
N GLY A 1032 8.54 49.62 -14.88
CA GLY A 1032 8.48 50.37 -16.13
C GLY A 1032 9.84 50.90 -16.57
N TYR A 1033 10.17 50.74 -17.86
CA TYR A 1033 11.40 51.18 -18.51
C TYR A 1033 11.06 52.02 -19.74
N ASP A 1034 11.29 53.33 -19.71
CA ASP A 1034 10.84 54.25 -20.78
C ASP A 1034 9.33 54.12 -21.09
N ALA A 1035 8.54 53.79 -20.06
CA ALA A 1035 7.13 53.44 -20.18
C ALA A 1035 6.24 54.44 -19.43
N LYS A 1036 5.04 54.69 -19.98
CA LYS A 1036 3.97 55.43 -19.30
C LYS A 1036 2.83 54.47 -18.97
N PHE A 1037 2.36 54.49 -17.72
CA PHE A 1037 1.24 53.68 -17.25
C PHE A 1037 0.49 54.45 -16.14
N ARG A 1038 -0.73 54.00 -15.83
CA ARG A 1038 -1.60 54.61 -14.82
C ARG A 1038 -1.94 53.58 -13.74
N VAL A 1039 -1.88 54.01 -12.48
CA VAL A 1039 -2.35 53.28 -11.31
C VAL A 1039 -3.40 54.16 -10.64
N SER A 1040 -4.65 53.70 -10.57
CA SER A 1040 -5.77 54.52 -10.13
C SER A 1040 -6.77 53.75 -9.26
N ALA A 1041 -7.50 54.49 -8.43
CA ALA A 1041 -8.58 53.96 -7.62
C ALA A 1041 -9.91 54.00 -8.39
N ILE A 1042 -10.83 53.09 -8.05
CA ILE A 1042 -12.22 53.11 -8.52
C ILE A 1042 -13.11 53.63 -7.39
N CYS A 1043 -14.11 54.45 -7.73
CA CYS A 1043 -15.13 54.82 -6.78
C CYS A 1043 -16.27 53.80 -6.81
N ASN A 1044 -16.51 53.11 -5.70
CA ASN A 1044 -17.61 52.17 -5.54
C ASN A 1044 -18.94 52.87 -5.17
N SER A 1045 -18.93 54.19 -5.03
CA SER A 1045 -20.09 55.01 -4.71
C SER A 1045 -20.56 55.84 -5.91
N PRO A 1046 -21.88 56.01 -6.11
CA PRO A 1046 -22.42 56.90 -7.12
C PRO A 1046 -22.29 58.40 -6.76
N GLN A 1047 -21.80 58.74 -5.56
CA GLN A 1047 -21.68 60.12 -5.07
C GLN A 1047 -20.44 60.84 -5.66
N TYR A 1048 -20.58 62.10 -6.07
CA TYR A 1048 -19.48 62.95 -6.56
C TYR A 1048 -19.26 64.22 -5.71
N PRO A 1049 -18.02 64.55 -5.30
CA PRO A 1049 -16.80 63.71 -5.41
C PRO A 1049 -16.92 62.43 -4.56
N CYS A 1050 -16.19 61.39 -4.96
CA CYS A 1050 -16.23 60.08 -4.29
C CYS A 1050 -15.82 60.20 -2.81
N PRO A 1051 -16.58 59.61 -1.86
CA PRO A 1051 -16.16 59.53 -0.46
C PRO A 1051 -14.88 58.69 -0.30
N GLU A 1052 -14.01 59.10 0.62
CA GLU A 1052 -12.67 58.48 0.79
C GLU A 1052 -12.72 56.97 1.09
N VAL A 1053 -13.72 56.53 1.86
CA VAL A 1053 -13.95 55.12 2.24
C VAL A 1053 -14.49 54.27 1.10
N ASP A 1054 -15.04 54.92 0.06
CA ASP A 1054 -15.64 54.25 -1.10
C ASP A 1054 -14.65 54.15 -2.28
N TYR A 1055 -13.43 54.69 -2.12
CA TYR A 1055 -12.34 54.43 -3.07
C TYR A 1055 -11.76 53.04 -2.83
N ASP A 1056 -11.86 52.20 -3.86
CA ASP A 1056 -11.13 50.97 -3.99
C ASP A 1056 -9.78 51.26 -4.66
N LYS A 1057 -8.69 51.11 -3.90
CA LYS A 1057 -7.34 51.55 -4.28
C LYS A 1057 -6.50 50.35 -4.64
N CYS A 1058 -5.57 50.52 -5.59
CA CYS A 1058 -4.57 49.49 -5.81
C CYS A 1058 -3.71 49.28 -4.55
N THR A 1059 -3.40 48.02 -4.21
CA THR A 1059 -2.55 47.67 -3.08
C THR A 1059 -1.25 46.99 -3.54
N PHE A 1060 -0.19 47.12 -2.74
CA PHE A 1060 1.12 46.50 -2.99
C PHE A 1060 1.71 46.00 -1.68
N THR A 1061 1.94 44.70 -1.56
CA THR A 1061 2.46 44.06 -0.33
C THR A 1061 3.62 43.10 -0.63
N GLY A 1062 4.61 43.03 0.25
CA GLY A 1062 5.70 42.05 0.18
C GLY A 1062 6.87 42.34 -0.78
N PHE A 1063 6.76 43.31 -1.68
CA PHE A 1063 7.81 43.60 -2.68
C PHE A 1063 8.95 44.50 -2.18
N TYR A 1064 10.10 44.43 -2.86
CA TYR A 1064 11.18 45.41 -2.69
C TYR A 1064 10.74 46.83 -3.13
N ASN A 1065 10.07 46.98 -4.28
CA ASN A 1065 9.25 48.17 -4.55
C ASN A 1065 7.89 47.79 -5.13
N GLY A 1066 6.81 48.41 -4.66
CA GLY A 1066 5.49 48.25 -5.29
C GLY A 1066 5.48 48.71 -6.75
N VAL A 1067 6.07 49.89 -7.02
CA VAL A 1067 6.24 50.43 -8.37
C VAL A 1067 7.68 50.92 -8.56
N SER A 1068 8.33 50.46 -9.63
CA SER A 1068 9.65 50.92 -10.08
C SER A 1068 9.53 51.50 -11.49
N ALA A 1069 9.90 52.76 -11.67
CA ALA A 1069 9.84 53.44 -12.97
C ALA A 1069 11.18 54.10 -13.28
N VAL A 1070 11.78 53.71 -14.40
CA VAL A 1070 13.08 54.19 -14.88
C VAL A 1070 12.90 54.79 -16.28
N ASN A 1071 13.46 55.98 -16.48
CA ASN A 1071 13.50 56.70 -17.75
C ASN A 1071 14.94 56.86 -18.25
#